data_AF-A0A7R9PXU2-F1
#
_entry.id   AF-A0A7R9PXU2-F1
#
_cell.length_a   1.000
_cell.length_b   1.000
_cell.length_c   1.000
_cell.angle_alpha   90.00
_cell.angle_beta   90.00
_cell.angle_gamma   90.00
#
_symmetry.space_group_name_H-M   'P 1'
#
loop_
_entity.id
_entity.type
_entity.pdbx_description
1 polymer ?
#
loop_
_entity_poly.entity_id
_entity_poly.type
_entity_poly.pdbx_seq_one_letter_code
_entity_poly.pdbx_strand_id
1 'polypeptide(L)'
;MRVLTVFCALFIAVNAVPFLKQLDEPFEGKTWVVLCASADTWINYGMPADIYHAYHVIKDHGIPDENIIVMHYDDIAQHPQNPSPGIVINRPDGPDVYYGVPKHYISKDVTPKNFLGVISGDPELKKQGKKVVESGPNDRIFVYLEDHGAKEVVSFPTGGMLHAKELNQVLTKMHTDKKFAKLVIYIDACESGSMFDKLLPNDINVYAVSATKPDELGWKAYHEKTKYFTYLALAHNTTHVLPSKGSLCEQADLTKESVEAQYQYLKEHNNFTMDGELHTQHAQEYGDLTIAKNEHVGQYMGDKKIINSVNTVQPEPTGFSLSRDAAINIVKHKIEATDDAEMKQAYIEELMGYLSRREVLDKQIEEYVNTLPGIEANVVLNEKLELNNRECYIKLVDTFYDKCYNIGENTYALNKMHVFVNICESSAADIAVNSLSQFCDRLVKPSELLVIAVNAVPIDEHLNDNEFKGTKWVVLVAGAPGWGDYASQSSVYHAYQVVHANGIPDENIIVFHPDDIANNSLNPTPGKIIDHPCGDDVYHGVPKDYTGNDVNPTTFINVLKGSQELASKGKKVLNSGPNDHVFIYFLDHGADEIILFQRKYLHAKDLNDALIEMHQNKRFGKLVFYLEACESGSMFNKLLPKDINVYAITSSTPTKMSGKMYPDKYYHTTIGSFFAHYWLLNDEQADLNKETLQQQFDYIYKWTNTPGQVDAENFTQQAQQYDIPKN
;
A
#
# COMPACT_ATOMS: atom_id res chain seq x y z
N MET A 1 -23.83 79.34 -16.41
CA MET A 1 -23.53 78.62 -17.67
C MET A 1 -22.83 77.32 -17.29
N ARG A 2 -23.52 76.17 -17.50
CA ARG A 2 -22.98 74.79 -17.73
C ARG A 2 -22.07 74.15 -16.64
N VAL A 3 -22.49 73.05 -15.98
CA VAL A 3 -22.22 71.59 -16.30
C VAL A 3 -20.79 71.19 -15.86
N LEU A 4 -20.43 70.09 -15.16
CA LEU A 4 -21.04 68.83 -14.67
C LEU A 4 -20.02 68.13 -13.70
N THR A 5 -20.51 67.34 -12.71
CA THR A 5 -20.03 66.02 -12.13
C THR A 5 -18.53 65.67 -11.91
N VAL A 6 -18.05 64.95 -10.88
CA VAL A 6 -18.42 63.68 -10.16
C VAL A 6 -17.70 63.69 -8.79
N PHE A 7 -18.33 63.56 -7.60
CA PHE A 7 -18.78 62.37 -6.82
C PHE A 7 -17.71 61.44 -6.17
N CYS A 8 -17.89 61.24 -4.85
CA CYS A 8 -17.55 60.11 -3.97
C CYS A 8 -16.09 59.71 -3.65
N ALA A 9 -15.67 60.00 -2.42
CA ALA A 9 -15.45 58.97 -1.38
C ALA A 9 -15.41 59.61 0.02
N LEU A 10 -16.50 59.40 0.76
CA LEU A 10 -16.71 59.77 2.15
C LEU A 10 -15.99 58.78 3.09
N PHE A 11 -15.51 59.30 4.23
CA PHE A 11 -15.60 58.76 5.59
C PHE A 11 -15.37 57.25 5.82
N ILE A 12 -14.34 56.91 6.61
CA ILE A 12 -14.40 56.23 7.93
C ILE A 12 -12.95 55.83 8.26
N ALA A 13 -12.33 56.48 9.24
CA ALA A 13 -11.05 56.06 9.81
C ALA A 13 -11.01 56.36 11.32
N VAL A 14 -11.96 55.79 12.06
CA VAL A 14 -11.89 55.65 13.52
C VAL A 14 -12.56 54.30 13.85
N ASN A 15 -11.76 53.23 13.88
CA ASN A 15 -11.96 51.94 14.57
C ASN A 15 -11.09 50.87 13.89
N ALA A 16 -9.78 50.87 14.16
CA ALA A 16 -8.89 49.79 13.73
C ALA A 16 -7.60 49.73 14.56
N VAL A 17 -7.69 49.55 15.88
CA VAL A 17 -6.63 48.96 16.70
C VAL A 17 -7.33 48.21 17.84
N PRO A 18 -7.46 46.87 17.74
CA PRO A 18 -6.37 46.01 18.18
C PRO A 18 -6.16 44.85 17.20
N PHE A 19 -5.22 44.99 16.28
CA PHE A 19 -4.70 43.84 15.54
C PHE A 19 -3.22 44.08 15.23
N LEU A 20 -2.44 44.25 16.29
CA LEU A 20 -0.98 44.27 16.20
C LEU A 20 -0.42 43.42 17.35
N LYS A 21 0.19 42.30 16.94
CA LYS A 21 0.94 41.31 17.74
C LYS A 21 0.13 40.46 18.72
N GLN A 22 -0.31 39.30 18.25
CA GLN A 22 0.05 38.07 18.96
C GLN A 22 1.19 37.46 18.12
N LEU A 23 2.42 37.85 18.46
CA LEU A 23 3.56 37.01 18.10
C LEU A 23 3.35 35.71 18.85
N ASP A 24 3.48 34.57 18.18
CA ASP A 24 3.44 33.24 18.79
C ASP A 24 4.33 33.23 20.04
N GLU A 25 3.72 33.31 21.22
CA GLU A 25 4.46 32.98 22.44
C GLU A 25 4.83 31.50 22.32
N PRO A 26 6.10 31.13 22.53
CA PRO A 26 6.51 29.74 22.46
C PRO A 26 5.68 28.94 23.45
N PHE A 27 5.12 27.82 22.99
CA PHE A 27 4.37 26.90 23.84
C PHE A 27 5.27 26.42 25.00
N GLU A 28 4.95 26.83 26.23
CA GLU A 28 5.72 26.47 27.43
C GLU A 28 5.26 25.14 28.08
N GLY A 29 4.23 24.49 27.54
CA GLY A 29 3.71 23.21 28.02
C GLY A 29 4.48 22.00 27.52
N LYS A 30 4.16 20.81 28.06
CA LYS A 30 4.61 19.53 27.52
C LYS A 30 3.62 18.99 26.50
N THR A 31 4.12 18.23 25.54
CA THR A 31 3.28 17.39 24.68
C THR A 31 3.38 15.94 25.14
N TRP A 32 2.24 15.33 25.44
CA TRP A 32 2.08 13.92 25.80
C TRP A 32 1.50 13.14 24.63
N VAL A 33 1.94 11.90 24.44
CA VAL A 33 1.53 11.05 23.33
C VAL A 33 1.08 9.70 23.86
N VAL A 34 -0.06 9.22 23.40
CA VAL A 34 -0.55 7.86 23.64
C VAL A 34 -0.76 7.16 22.31
N LEU A 35 -0.02 6.09 22.06
CA LEU A 35 -0.13 5.25 20.86
C LEU A 35 -0.68 3.88 21.24
N CYS A 36 -1.73 3.41 20.58
CA CYS A 36 -2.42 2.19 20.94
C CYS A 36 -2.78 1.36 19.69
N ALA A 37 -2.13 0.20 19.53
CA ALA A 37 -2.62 -0.86 18.65
C ALA A 37 -3.40 -1.84 19.53
N SER A 38 -4.72 -1.83 19.41
CA SER A 38 -5.57 -2.75 20.17
C SER A 38 -5.89 -4.02 19.39
N ALA A 39 -5.05 -4.42 18.44
CA ALA A 39 -5.14 -5.69 17.72
C ALA A 39 -4.05 -6.67 18.14
N ASP A 40 -4.34 -7.97 18.06
CA ASP A 40 -3.40 -9.08 18.21
C ASP A 40 -3.48 -10.04 17.00
N THR A 41 -2.60 -11.03 16.97
CA THR A 41 -2.42 -12.06 15.95
C THR A 41 -1.78 -11.61 14.63
N TRP A 42 -1.15 -12.57 13.94
CA TRP A 42 -0.44 -12.34 12.69
C TRP A 42 -1.27 -11.75 11.55
N ILE A 43 -2.57 -12.07 11.47
CA ILE A 43 -3.47 -11.53 10.44
C ILE A 43 -3.72 -10.02 10.60
N ASN A 44 -3.40 -9.48 11.77
CA ASN A 44 -3.52 -8.06 12.10
C ASN A 44 -2.18 -7.34 12.16
N TYR A 45 -1.10 -7.97 11.69
CA TYR A 45 0.27 -7.44 11.64
C TYR A 45 0.39 -5.93 11.39
N GLY A 46 -0.33 -5.39 10.40
CA GLY A 46 -0.22 -4.00 10.01
C GLY A 46 -0.59 -2.97 11.09
N MET A 47 -1.54 -3.30 11.97
CA MET A 47 -2.01 -2.37 13.01
C MET A 47 -0.93 -2.03 14.06
N PRO A 48 -0.26 -3.01 14.71
CA PRO A 48 0.90 -2.69 15.54
C PRO A 48 2.07 -2.10 14.73
N ALA A 49 2.26 -2.48 13.46
CA ALA A 49 3.31 -1.90 12.61
C ALA A 49 3.11 -0.40 12.36
N ASP A 50 1.87 0.06 12.14
CA ASP A 50 1.52 1.47 11.97
C ASP A 50 1.81 2.27 13.27
N ILE A 51 1.45 1.71 14.43
CA ILE A 51 1.75 2.32 15.75
C ILE A 51 3.26 2.39 16.03
N TYR A 52 4.01 1.37 15.62
CA TYR A 52 5.47 1.37 15.71
C TYR A 52 6.09 2.44 14.82
N HIS A 53 5.57 2.62 13.60
CA HIS A 53 5.99 3.71 12.72
C HIS A 53 5.68 5.08 13.35
N ALA A 54 4.47 5.26 13.89
CA ALA A 54 4.09 6.49 14.57
C ALA A 54 4.99 6.84 15.76
N TYR A 55 5.44 5.83 16.53
CA TYR A 55 6.41 6.03 17.60
C TYR A 55 7.71 6.66 17.10
N HIS A 56 8.25 6.13 15.99
CA HIS A 56 9.50 6.63 15.42
C HIS A 56 9.35 8.05 14.89
N VAL A 57 8.28 8.35 14.16
CA VAL A 57 8.01 9.72 13.69
C VAL A 57 7.97 10.70 14.86
N ILE A 58 7.22 10.38 15.92
CA ILE A 58 7.04 11.26 17.08
C ILE A 58 8.36 11.47 17.83
N LYS A 59 9.16 10.40 17.98
CA LYS A 59 10.46 10.44 18.63
C LYS A 59 11.48 11.26 17.82
N ASP A 60 11.49 11.09 16.50
CA ASP A 60 12.42 11.80 15.62
C ASP A 60 12.14 13.31 15.57
N HIS A 61 10.86 13.69 15.71
CA HIS A 61 10.41 15.07 15.88
C HIS A 61 10.56 15.61 17.31
N GLY A 62 11.22 14.86 18.20
CA GLY A 62 11.77 15.38 19.44
C GLY A 62 10.87 15.28 20.67
N ILE A 63 9.74 14.55 20.59
CA ILE A 63 8.99 14.22 21.80
C ILE A 63 9.78 13.20 22.62
N PRO A 64 10.08 13.48 23.91
CA PRO A 64 10.90 12.58 24.71
C PRO A 64 10.14 11.31 25.10
N ASP A 65 10.85 10.18 25.21
CA ASP A 65 10.26 8.89 25.56
C ASP A 65 9.48 8.94 26.88
N GLU A 66 9.86 9.77 27.86
CA GLU A 66 9.08 9.95 29.09
C GLU A 66 7.65 10.44 28.89
N ASN A 67 7.36 11.11 27.76
CA ASN A 67 6.05 11.65 27.42
C ASN A 67 5.27 10.76 26.45
N ILE A 68 5.87 9.67 25.94
CA ILE A 68 5.22 8.73 25.03
C ILE A 68 4.79 7.48 25.79
N ILE A 69 3.53 7.10 25.69
CA ILE A 69 2.98 5.84 26.19
C ILE A 69 2.56 4.99 24.99
N VAL A 70 2.94 3.72 24.98
CA VAL A 70 2.64 2.78 23.88
C VAL A 70 1.94 1.56 24.46
N MET A 71 0.80 1.23 23.88
CA MET A 71 -0.01 0.04 24.18
C MET A 71 -0.09 -0.82 22.92
N HIS A 72 0.39 -2.06 22.99
CA HIS A 72 0.39 -2.98 21.84
C HIS A 72 0.53 -4.41 22.36
N TYR A 73 -0.03 -5.41 21.67
CA TYR A 73 -0.07 -6.76 22.23
C TYR A 73 1.32 -7.44 22.33
N ASP A 74 2.30 -6.97 21.54
CA ASP A 74 3.69 -7.43 21.47
C ASP A 74 3.89 -8.89 20.99
N ASP A 75 3.02 -9.37 20.10
CA ASP A 75 3.04 -10.75 19.59
C ASP A 75 3.55 -10.89 18.14
N ILE A 76 3.83 -9.79 17.45
CA ILE A 76 4.22 -9.80 16.03
C ILE A 76 5.71 -10.04 15.81
N ALA A 77 6.58 -9.31 16.52
CA ALA A 77 8.02 -9.34 16.24
C ALA A 77 8.64 -10.74 16.41
N GLN A 78 8.17 -11.50 17.40
CA GLN A 78 8.65 -12.87 17.66
C GLN A 78 7.64 -13.94 17.21
N HIS A 79 6.65 -13.58 16.39
CA HIS A 79 5.65 -14.52 15.93
C HIS A 79 6.31 -15.66 15.13
N PRO A 80 5.89 -16.93 15.27
CA PRO A 80 6.46 -18.04 14.49
C PRO A 80 6.31 -17.90 12.97
N GLN A 81 5.33 -17.12 12.51
CA GLN A 81 5.14 -16.80 11.08
C GLN A 81 5.98 -15.60 10.63
N ASN A 82 6.71 -14.93 11.53
CA ASN A 82 7.56 -13.82 11.15
C ASN A 82 8.81 -14.35 10.44
N PRO A 83 8.98 -14.07 9.13
CA PRO A 83 10.18 -14.50 8.39
C PRO A 83 11.45 -13.80 8.89
N SER A 84 11.32 -12.69 9.60
CA SER A 84 12.41 -11.89 10.15
C SER A 84 12.24 -11.68 11.66
N PRO A 85 12.52 -12.69 12.50
CA PRO A 85 12.30 -12.59 13.95
C PRO A 85 12.99 -11.37 14.56
N GLY A 86 12.20 -10.56 15.27
CA GLY A 86 12.64 -9.30 15.89
C GLY A 86 12.50 -8.06 15.01
N ILE A 87 12.11 -8.21 13.74
CA ILE A 87 11.91 -7.10 12.79
C ILE A 87 10.42 -6.99 12.46
N VAL A 88 9.91 -5.77 12.44
CA VAL A 88 8.56 -5.44 11.94
C VAL A 88 8.71 -4.30 10.95
N ILE A 89 8.05 -4.40 9.80
CA ILE A 89 8.05 -3.38 8.75
C ILE A 89 6.61 -2.89 8.56
N ASN A 90 6.40 -1.64 8.20
CA ASN A 90 5.06 -1.11 7.96
C ASN A 90 4.72 -0.93 6.46
N ARG A 91 5.71 -1.17 5.60
CA ARG A 91 5.61 -1.05 4.14
C ARG A 91 6.57 -2.04 3.48
N PRO A 92 6.34 -2.41 2.21
CA PRO A 92 7.29 -3.21 1.43
C PRO A 92 8.67 -2.56 1.47
N ASP A 93 9.68 -3.39 1.76
CA ASP A 93 11.09 -2.98 1.87
C ASP A 93 11.36 -1.81 2.85
N GLY A 94 10.42 -1.58 3.77
CA GLY A 94 10.53 -0.55 4.80
C GLY A 94 11.58 -0.88 5.87
N PRO A 95 12.02 0.12 6.64
CA PRO A 95 12.91 -0.10 7.77
C PRO A 95 12.20 -0.89 8.88
N ASP A 96 12.99 -1.47 9.79
CA ASP A 96 12.47 -1.99 11.04
C ASP A 96 11.85 -0.85 11.86
N VAL A 97 10.55 -0.95 12.13
CA VAL A 97 9.80 -0.02 12.97
C VAL A 97 9.67 -0.53 14.41
N TYR A 98 10.05 -1.77 14.72
CA TYR A 98 9.89 -2.33 16.07
C TYR A 98 11.00 -1.91 17.05
N TYR A 99 12.20 -1.65 16.54
CA TYR A 99 13.37 -1.36 17.38
C TYR A 99 13.15 -0.18 18.33
N GLY A 100 13.34 -0.42 19.63
CA GLY A 100 13.29 0.63 20.64
C GLY A 100 11.88 1.11 21.01
N VAL A 101 10.82 0.53 20.43
CA VAL A 101 9.43 0.80 20.83
C VAL A 101 9.22 0.40 22.30
N PRO A 102 8.71 1.29 23.15
CA PRO A 102 8.44 1.00 24.55
C PRO A 102 7.35 -0.06 24.76
N LYS A 103 7.50 -0.86 25.83
CA LYS A 103 6.55 -1.92 26.22
C LYS A 103 5.79 -1.55 27.49
N HIS A 104 5.06 -0.43 27.47
CA HIS A 104 4.37 0.07 28.67
C HIS A 104 3.15 -0.79 29.05
N TYR A 105 2.34 -1.14 28.06
CA TYR A 105 1.20 -2.05 28.19
C TYR A 105 1.26 -3.06 27.07
N ILE A 106 1.44 -4.34 27.42
CA ILE A 106 1.54 -5.43 26.47
C ILE A 106 0.61 -6.59 26.82
N SER A 107 0.30 -7.40 25.81
CA SER A 107 -0.56 -8.58 25.94
C SER A 107 -1.89 -8.23 26.66
N LYS A 108 -2.22 -8.94 27.74
CA LYS A 108 -3.44 -8.74 28.56
C LYS A 108 -3.57 -7.37 29.25
N ASP A 109 -2.54 -6.53 29.21
CA ASP A 109 -2.64 -5.16 29.72
C ASP A 109 -3.24 -4.20 28.69
N VAL A 110 -3.38 -4.61 27.42
CA VAL A 110 -4.05 -3.87 26.35
C VAL A 110 -5.55 -4.06 26.49
N THR A 111 -6.18 -3.20 27.30
CA THR A 111 -7.62 -3.23 27.59
C THR A 111 -8.23 -1.84 27.45
N PRO A 112 -9.54 -1.72 27.17
CA PRO A 112 -10.23 -0.42 27.11
C PRO A 112 -10.07 0.38 28.40
N LYS A 113 -10.20 -0.31 29.55
CA LYS A 113 -10.03 0.28 30.87
C LYS A 113 -8.63 0.87 31.07
N ASN A 114 -7.59 0.14 30.70
CA ASN A 114 -6.22 0.66 30.83
C ASN A 114 -5.98 1.80 29.85
N PHE A 115 -6.51 1.72 28.62
CA PHE A 115 -6.40 2.80 27.64
C PHE A 115 -7.03 4.10 28.17
N LEU A 116 -8.28 4.03 28.66
CA LEU A 116 -8.96 5.17 29.27
C LEU A 116 -8.26 5.68 30.54
N GLY A 117 -7.70 4.78 31.34
CA GLY A 117 -6.89 5.13 32.50
C GLY A 117 -5.57 5.81 32.13
N VAL A 118 -4.93 5.39 31.04
CA VAL A 118 -3.69 5.99 30.53
C VAL A 118 -3.95 7.42 30.07
N ILE A 119 -4.95 7.63 29.20
CA ILE A 119 -5.23 8.97 28.66
C ILE A 119 -5.65 9.95 29.76
N SER A 120 -6.38 9.48 30.79
CA SER A 120 -6.90 10.33 31.87
C SER A 120 -5.92 10.55 33.02
N GLY A 121 -4.81 9.82 33.07
CA GLY A 121 -3.86 9.89 34.17
C GLY A 121 -4.35 9.21 35.45
N ASP A 122 -4.87 7.98 35.35
CA ASP A 122 -5.46 7.23 36.46
C ASP A 122 -4.44 7.01 37.60
N PRO A 123 -4.70 7.54 38.82
CA PRO A 123 -3.81 7.37 39.96
C PRO A 123 -3.65 5.92 40.41
N GLU A 124 -4.62 5.04 40.18
CA GLU A 124 -4.52 3.63 40.56
C GLU A 124 -3.55 2.86 39.64
N LEU A 125 -3.54 3.15 38.34
CA LEU A 125 -2.52 2.63 37.43
C LEU A 125 -1.13 3.12 37.82
N LYS A 126 -1.01 4.41 38.18
CA LYS A 126 0.26 4.97 38.66
C LYS A 126 0.76 4.30 39.95
N LYS A 127 -0.14 4.01 40.90
CA LYS A 127 0.20 3.26 42.14
C LYS A 127 0.69 1.84 41.85
N GLN A 128 0.23 1.24 40.75
CA GLN A 128 0.71 -0.07 40.27
C GLN A 128 2.05 0.03 39.52
N GLY A 129 2.65 1.21 39.43
CA GLY A 129 3.90 1.45 38.70
C GLY A 129 3.72 1.50 37.18
N LYS A 130 2.47 1.60 36.69
CA LYS A 130 2.18 1.76 35.27
C LYS A 130 2.31 3.23 34.85
N LYS A 131 2.77 3.45 33.62
CA LYS A 131 2.96 4.78 33.06
C LYS A 131 1.63 5.31 32.52
N VAL A 132 1.24 6.51 32.95
CA VAL A 132 0.03 7.19 32.49
C VAL A 132 0.37 8.60 32.03
N VAL A 133 -0.55 9.27 31.34
CA VAL A 133 -0.40 10.68 31.01
C VAL A 133 -0.39 11.51 32.30
N GLU A 134 0.64 12.34 32.48
CA GLU A 134 0.76 13.27 33.63
C GLU A 134 0.71 14.73 33.17
N SER A 135 -0.30 15.05 32.37
CA SER A 135 -0.52 16.38 31.79
C SER A 135 -1.26 17.34 32.73
N GLY A 136 -0.96 18.62 32.58
CA GLY A 136 -1.62 19.73 33.25
C GLY A 136 -2.38 20.67 32.30
N PRO A 137 -2.91 21.80 32.81
CA PRO A 137 -3.77 22.71 32.06
C PRO A 137 -3.08 23.44 30.89
N ASN A 138 -1.74 23.41 30.84
CA ASN A 138 -0.94 24.03 29.78
C ASN A 138 -0.41 23.01 28.77
N ASP A 139 -0.63 21.71 29.00
CA ASP A 139 -0.02 20.64 28.22
C ASP A 139 -0.92 20.22 27.04
N ARG A 140 -0.33 19.63 26.02
CA ARG A 140 -1.05 19.03 24.88
C ARG A 140 -1.03 17.52 25.00
N ILE A 141 -2.08 16.90 24.47
CA ILE A 141 -2.18 15.44 24.37
C ILE A 141 -2.45 15.08 22.92
N PHE A 142 -1.67 14.16 22.36
CA PHE A 142 -1.96 13.47 21.11
C PHE A 142 -2.27 12.00 21.42
N VAL A 143 -3.38 11.49 20.89
CA VAL A 143 -3.77 10.09 21.02
C VAL A 143 -3.91 9.49 19.64
N TYR A 144 -3.30 8.34 19.42
CA TYR A 144 -3.52 7.54 18.22
C TYR A 144 -3.95 6.11 18.59
N LEU A 145 -5.13 5.71 18.13
CA LEU A 145 -5.71 4.38 18.37
C LEU A 145 -6.02 3.70 17.04
N GLU A 146 -5.57 2.45 16.89
CA GLU A 146 -5.85 1.62 15.74
C GLU A 146 -6.31 0.22 16.12
N ASP A 147 -7.40 -0.26 15.50
CA ASP A 147 -7.85 -1.67 15.49
C ASP A 147 -9.08 -1.82 14.55
N HIS A 148 -9.76 -2.95 14.64
CA HIS A 148 -11.13 -3.16 14.19
C HIS A 148 -12.11 -2.31 15.01
N GLY A 149 -13.10 -1.74 14.33
CA GLY A 149 -14.20 -1.00 14.96
C GLY A 149 -15.54 -1.44 14.39
N ALA A 150 -16.62 -1.01 15.01
CA ALA A 150 -17.98 -1.06 14.47
C ALA A 150 -18.74 0.14 15.03
N LYS A 151 -20.04 0.25 14.73
CA LYS A 151 -20.89 1.33 15.24
C LYS A 151 -20.70 1.56 16.75
N GLU A 152 -20.14 2.71 17.10
CA GLU A 152 -19.87 3.18 18.46
C GLU A 152 -18.97 2.28 19.33
N VAL A 153 -18.17 1.38 18.73
CA VAL A 153 -17.21 0.53 19.45
C VAL A 153 -15.87 0.35 18.72
N VAL A 154 -14.78 0.30 19.47
CA VAL A 154 -13.46 -0.18 19.01
C VAL A 154 -13.09 -1.45 19.76
N SER A 155 -12.54 -2.42 19.04
CA SER A 155 -12.14 -3.72 19.59
C SER A 155 -10.88 -3.61 20.45
N PHE A 156 -10.80 -4.50 21.43
CA PHE A 156 -9.59 -4.80 22.19
C PHE A 156 -9.52 -6.33 22.39
N PRO A 157 -8.32 -6.95 22.35
CA PRO A 157 -8.17 -8.40 22.47
C PRO A 157 -8.56 -8.90 23.86
N THR A 158 -8.44 -8.02 24.86
CA THR A 158 -8.73 -8.36 26.25
C THR A 158 -9.52 -7.26 26.93
N GLY A 159 -10.43 -7.64 27.82
CA GLY A 159 -11.14 -6.70 28.69
C GLY A 159 -12.35 -6.01 28.06
N GLY A 160 -12.90 -6.55 26.96
CA GLY A 160 -14.12 -6.05 26.32
C GLY A 160 -13.87 -5.08 25.17
N MET A 161 -14.90 -4.28 24.85
CA MET A 161 -14.88 -3.30 23.77
C MET A 161 -14.75 -1.88 24.35
N LEU A 162 -14.07 -0.98 23.63
CA LEU A 162 -14.10 0.45 23.94
C LEU A 162 -15.37 1.07 23.36
N HIS A 163 -16.29 1.49 24.22
CA HIS A 163 -17.53 2.15 23.80
C HIS A 163 -17.35 3.65 23.59
N ALA A 164 -17.93 4.20 22.52
CA ALA A 164 -17.87 5.63 22.19
C ALA A 164 -18.39 6.51 23.34
N LYS A 165 -19.47 6.08 24.00
CA LYS A 165 -20.04 6.77 25.18
C LYS A 165 -18.99 6.94 26.28
N GLU A 166 -18.23 5.89 26.58
CA GLU A 166 -17.23 5.90 27.65
C GLU A 166 -16.05 6.82 27.30
N LEU A 167 -15.54 6.71 26.07
CA LEU A 167 -14.47 7.57 25.57
C LEU A 167 -14.84 9.06 25.66
N ASN A 168 -16.01 9.45 25.15
CA ASN A 168 -16.45 10.86 25.17
C ASN A 168 -16.70 11.38 26.60
N GLN A 169 -17.17 10.53 27.51
CA GLN A 169 -17.29 10.87 28.92
C GLN A 169 -15.93 11.14 29.57
N VAL A 170 -14.92 10.31 29.26
CA VAL A 170 -13.54 10.52 29.74
C VAL A 170 -12.95 11.81 29.19
N LEU A 171 -13.10 12.07 27.88
CA LEU A 171 -12.62 13.32 27.26
C LEU A 171 -13.26 14.57 27.88
N THR A 172 -14.58 14.55 28.09
CA THR A 172 -15.33 15.65 28.74
C THR A 172 -14.87 15.84 30.20
N LYS A 173 -14.63 14.73 30.91
CA LYS A 173 -14.13 14.78 32.29
C LYS A 173 -12.71 15.36 32.34
N MET A 174 -11.82 14.93 31.46
CA MET A 174 -10.45 15.45 31.39
C MET A 174 -10.43 16.95 31.12
N HIS A 175 -11.31 17.46 30.24
CA HIS A 175 -11.48 18.89 30.01
C HIS A 175 -11.94 19.62 31.29
N THR A 176 -12.98 19.11 31.94
CA THR A 176 -13.52 19.67 33.20
C THR A 176 -12.47 19.72 34.31
N ASP A 177 -11.65 18.67 34.41
CA ASP A 177 -10.57 18.54 35.38
C ASP A 177 -9.29 19.31 34.97
N LYS A 178 -9.33 20.04 33.85
CA LYS A 178 -8.22 20.83 33.29
C LYS A 178 -6.94 20.03 33.10
N LYS A 179 -7.08 18.82 32.54
CA LYS A 179 -5.96 17.89 32.30
C LYS A 179 -5.14 18.22 31.05
N PHE A 180 -5.59 19.13 30.20
CA PHE A 180 -4.88 19.56 29.00
C PHE A 180 -5.31 20.98 28.60
N ALA A 181 -4.47 21.65 27.83
CA ALA A 181 -4.82 22.85 27.07
C ALA A 181 -5.62 22.47 25.82
N LYS A 182 -5.08 21.54 25.01
CA LYS A 182 -5.70 21.00 23.79
C LYS A 182 -5.37 19.51 23.62
N LEU A 183 -6.33 18.74 23.10
CA LEU A 183 -6.16 17.31 22.81
C LEU A 183 -6.51 17.03 21.34
N VAL A 184 -5.65 16.29 20.66
CA VAL A 184 -5.91 15.74 19.32
C VAL A 184 -5.99 14.22 19.41
N ILE A 185 -7.02 13.61 18.85
CA ILE A 185 -7.20 12.15 18.83
C ILE A 185 -7.47 11.62 17.42
N TYR A 186 -6.66 10.69 16.96
CA TYR A 186 -6.85 9.95 15.71
C TYR A 186 -7.34 8.54 16.04
N ILE A 187 -8.40 8.09 15.36
CA ILE A 187 -8.89 6.71 15.44
C ILE A 187 -8.96 6.11 14.03
N ASP A 188 -8.11 5.11 13.78
CA ASP A 188 -8.16 4.30 12.56
C ASP A 188 -8.82 2.95 12.83
N ALA A 189 -10.10 2.88 12.48
CA ALA A 189 -10.91 1.69 12.60
C ALA A 189 -12.10 1.75 11.63
N CYS A 190 -12.67 0.59 11.32
CA CYS A 190 -13.98 0.52 10.65
C CYS A 190 -15.03 1.29 11.46
N GLU A 191 -15.87 2.06 10.79
CA GLU A 191 -16.95 2.87 11.37
C GLU A 191 -16.47 3.89 12.42
N SER A 192 -15.17 4.25 12.42
CA SER A 192 -14.53 5.09 13.44
C SER A 192 -15.18 6.47 13.61
N GLY A 193 -15.80 7.04 12.57
CA GLY A 193 -16.55 8.29 12.69
C GLY A 193 -17.70 8.21 13.70
N SER A 194 -18.25 7.01 13.94
CA SER A 194 -19.29 6.79 14.95
C SER A 194 -18.79 6.95 16.38
N MET A 195 -17.47 6.93 16.62
CA MET A 195 -16.90 7.18 17.94
C MET A 195 -17.08 8.62 18.40
N PHE A 196 -17.36 9.55 17.48
CA PHE A 196 -17.44 10.99 17.78
C PHE A 196 -18.74 11.64 17.27
N ASP A 197 -19.36 11.11 16.21
CA ASP A 197 -20.56 11.68 15.63
C ASP A 197 -21.68 11.85 16.67
N LYS A 198 -22.14 13.09 16.85
CA LYS A 198 -23.15 13.52 17.84
C LYS A 198 -22.79 13.22 19.31
N LEU A 199 -21.55 12.82 19.60
CA LEU A 199 -21.07 12.47 20.93
C LEU A 199 -20.00 13.42 21.45
N LEU A 200 -19.06 13.84 20.59
CA LEU A 200 -17.96 14.71 20.98
C LEU A 200 -18.41 16.17 21.02
N PRO A 201 -18.39 16.85 22.18
CA PRO A 201 -18.67 18.28 22.24
C PRO A 201 -17.63 19.09 21.48
N ASN A 202 -18.03 20.22 20.91
CA ASN A 202 -17.15 21.08 20.12
C ASN A 202 -16.52 22.23 20.92
N ASP A 203 -16.78 22.31 22.22
CA ASP A 203 -16.36 23.39 23.12
C ASP A 203 -15.46 22.90 24.28
N ILE A 204 -14.85 21.73 24.13
CA ILE A 204 -14.00 21.10 25.16
C ILE A 204 -12.51 21.03 24.80
N ASN A 205 -12.06 21.80 23.81
CA ASN A 205 -10.67 21.82 23.30
C ASN A 205 -10.15 20.43 22.88
N VAL A 206 -11.03 19.60 22.30
CA VAL A 206 -10.68 18.30 21.72
C VAL A 206 -10.96 18.35 20.22
N TYR A 207 -9.98 17.97 19.41
CA TYR A 207 -10.13 17.76 17.97
C TYR A 207 -9.92 16.27 17.66
N ALA A 208 -10.82 15.69 16.87
CA ALA A 208 -10.74 14.28 16.53
C ALA A 208 -10.76 14.07 15.02
N VAL A 209 -9.97 13.10 14.54
CA VAL A 209 -10.00 12.61 13.16
C VAL A 209 -10.33 11.12 13.20
N SER A 210 -11.28 10.71 12.36
CA SER A 210 -11.58 9.30 12.13
C SER A 210 -11.18 8.90 10.72
N ALA A 211 -10.69 7.67 10.57
CA ALA A 211 -10.27 7.15 9.28
C ALA A 211 -11.44 6.88 8.32
N THR A 212 -12.66 6.67 8.82
CA THR A 212 -13.87 6.36 8.03
C THR A 212 -15.08 7.16 8.51
N LYS A 213 -16.12 7.21 7.66
CA LYS A 213 -17.48 7.64 8.07
C LYS A 213 -18.08 6.70 9.14
N PRO A 214 -19.15 7.14 9.85
CA PRO A 214 -19.83 6.34 10.87
C PRO A 214 -20.47 5.01 10.40
N ASP A 215 -20.53 4.75 9.10
CA ASP A 215 -21.18 3.58 8.49
C ASP A 215 -20.31 2.90 7.40
N GLU A 216 -19.01 3.24 7.36
CA GLU A 216 -18.04 2.83 6.35
C GLU A 216 -16.97 1.91 6.97
N LEU A 217 -16.61 0.85 6.24
CA LEU A 217 -15.52 -0.05 6.63
C LEU A 217 -14.15 0.53 6.27
N GLY A 218 -13.14 0.19 7.08
CA GLY A 218 -11.74 0.50 6.80
C GLY A 218 -11.08 -0.54 5.89
N TRP A 219 -9.95 -0.15 5.32
CA TRP A 219 -9.18 -0.96 4.38
C TRP A 219 -7.79 -1.26 4.93
N LYS A 220 -7.24 -2.42 4.57
CA LYS A 220 -5.83 -2.77 4.74
C LYS A 220 -5.11 -2.59 3.41
N ALA A 221 -3.82 -2.31 3.46
CA ALA A 221 -2.95 -2.10 2.31
C ALA A 221 -1.61 -2.81 2.50
N TYR A 222 -0.76 -2.75 1.48
CA TYR A 222 0.52 -3.43 1.44
C TYR A 222 0.39 -4.93 1.74
N HIS A 223 -0.42 -5.64 0.95
CA HIS A 223 -0.48 -7.10 1.08
C HIS A 223 0.86 -7.71 0.65
N GLU A 224 1.65 -8.14 1.63
CA GLU A 224 2.90 -8.85 1.40
C GLU A 224 2.59 -10.34 1.22
N LYS A 225 2.74 -10.81 -0.02
CA LYS A 225 2.26 -12.12 -0.47
C LYS A 225 3.35 -13.19 -0.54
N THR A 226 4.58 -12.89 -0.15
CA THR A 226 5.72 -13.78 -0.40
C THR A 226 6.34 -14.35 0.88
N LYS A 227 6.63 -13.50 1.87
CA LYS A 227 7.38 -13.87 3.08
C LYS A 227 6.51 -13.79 4.34
N TYR A 228 5.78 -12.71 4.49
CA TYR A 228 4.94 -12.41 5.64
C TYR A 228 3.51 -12.97 5.48
N PHE A 229 2.97 -13.02 4.24
CA PHE A 229 1.59 -13.44 3.98
C PHE A 229 0.57 -12.70 4.86
N THR A 230 0.66 -11.37 4.90
CA THR A 230 -0.21 -10.49 5.70
C THR A 230 -0.21 -9.07 5.12
N TYR A 231 -1.04 -8.19 5.66
CA TYR A 231 -1.06 -6.76 5.30
C TYR A 231 -0.15 -5.98 6.23
N LEU A 232 0.72 -5.13 5.68
CA LEU A 232 1.73 -4.40 6.46
C LEU A 232 1.22 -3.10 7.08
N ALA A 233 0.06 -2.59 6.63
CA ALA A 233 -0.56 -1.36 7.15
C ALA A 233 -2.10 -1.32 6.93
N LEU A 234 -2.77 -0.39 7.63
CA LEU A 234 -4.09 0.11 7.27
C LEU A 234 -3.98 1.14 6.13
N ALA A 235 -4.94 1.14 5.20
CA ALA A 235 -4.88 1.99 4.00
C ALA A 235 -4.86 3.49 4.34
N HIS A 236 -5.52 3.90 5.42
CA HIS A 236 -5.48 5.28 5.91
C HIS A 236 -4.07 5.73 6.28
N ASN A 237 -3.26 4.84 6.88
CA ASN A 237 -1.87 5.12 7.22
C ASN A 237 -0.98 5.23 5.98
N THR A 238 -1.30 4.48 4.93
CA THR A 238 -0.53 4.51 3.68
C THR A 238 -0.65 5.83 2.90
N THR A 239 -1.65 6.64 3.25
CA THR A 239 -1.91 7.96 2.65
C THR A 239 -1.43 9.12 3.54
N HIS A 240 -0.41 8.86 4.36
CA HIS A 240 0.31 9.85 5.18
C HIS A 240 -0.52 10.43 6.35
N VAL A 241 -0.88 9.61 7.33
CA VAL A 241 -1.34 10.07 8.68
C VAL A 241 -0.27 10.89 9.39
N LEU A 242 0.98 10.79 8.94
CA LEU A 242 2.16 11.51 9.41
C LEU A 242 2.84 12.18 8.19
N PRO A 243 3.38 13.38 8.39
CA PRO A 243 3.07 14.63 7.71
C PRO A 243 3.06 14.71 6.17
N SER A 244 2.28 15.68 5.69
CA SER A 244 1.91 15.89 4.29
C SER A 244 2.55 17.12 3.62
N LYS A 245 2.61 17.04 2.28
CA LYS A 245 3.07 17.99 1.25
C LYS A 245 4.55 17.94 0.85
N GLY A 246 4.79 17.36 -0.34
CA GLY A 246 5.94 17.68 -1.17
C GLY A 246 7.29 17.11 -0.71
N SER A 247 7.33 16.37 0.39
CA SER A 247 8.42 15.45 0.71
C SER A 247 7.86 14.03 0.69
N LEU A 248 8.27 13.24 -0.28
CA LEU A 248 8.09 11.78 -0.30
C LEU A 248 8.91 11.07 0.80
N CYS A 249 9.18 11.75 1.92
CA CYS A 249 9.97 11.29 3.05
C CYS A 249 9.48 11.92 4.35
N GLU A 250 9.76 11.25 5.46
CA GLU A 250 9.60 11.62 6.89
C GLU A 250 10.35 12.92 7.27
N GLN A 251 10.23 13.97 6.47
CA GLN A 251 11.11 15.16 6.43
C GLN A 251 10.33 16.48 6.41
N ALA A 252 9.00 16.43 6.53
CA ALA A 252 8.19 17.63 6.56
C ALA A 252 8.53 18.48 7.79
N ASP A 253 8.64 19.80 7.59
CA ASP A 253 8.78 20.75 8.69
C ASP A 253 7.41 20.88 9.38
N LEU A 254 7.15 19.99 10.36
CA LEU A 254 5.88 19.91 11.10
C LEU A 254 5.44 21.23 11.75
N THR A 255 6.39 22.16 11.93
CA THR A 255 6.11 23.50 12.44
C THR A 255 5.38 24.40 11.43
N LYS A 256 5.26 23.96 10.16
CA LYS A 256 4.63 24.71 9.06
C LYS A 256 3.36 24.06 8.53
N GLU A 257 3.12 22.79 8.84
CA GLU A 257 1.90 22.08 8.48
C GLU A 257 0.84 22.35 9.55
N SER A 258 -0.28 22.95 9.16
CA SER A 258 -1.43 23.07 10.05
C SER A 258 -2.14 21.72 10.19
N VAL A 259 -2.80 21.51 11.34
CA VAL A 259 -3.62 20.31 11.55
C VAL A 259 -4.74 20.20 10.50
N GLU A 260 -5.34 21.33 10.09
CA GLU A 260 -6.31 21.36 8.98
C GLU A 260 -5.67 20.95 7.64
N ALA A 261 -4.44 21.37 7.35
CA ALA A 261 -3.77 20.98 6.10
C ALA A 261 -3.53 19.46 6.03
N GLN A 262 -3.15 18.84 7.15
CA GLN A 262 -2.99 17.39 7.24
C GLN A 262 -4.34 16.67 7.00
N TYR A 263 -5.42 17.13 7.63
CA TYR A 263 -6.75 16.55 7.40
C TYR A 263 -7.25 16.71 5.96
N GLN A 264 -7.09 17.89 5.34
CA GLN A 264 -7.46 18.07 3.94
C GLN A 264 -6.66 17.17 3.01
N TYR A 265 -5.37 16.94 3.31
CA TYR A 265 -4.56 16.01 2.56
C TYR A 265 -5.12 14.58 2.62
N LEU A 266 -5.39 14.07 3.82
CA LEU A 266 -6.03 12.75 4.02
C LEU A 266 -7.35 12.66 3.23
N LYS A 267 -8.17 13.71 3.28
CA LYS A 267 -9.44 13.75 2.56
C LYS A 267 -9.28 13.68 1.04
N GLU A 268 -8.22 14.29 0.49
CA GLU A 268 -7.95 14.32 -0.95
C GLU A 268 -7.21 13.07 -1.46
N HIS A 269 -6.40 12.43 -0.62
CA HIS A 269 -5.44 11.39 -1.03
C HIS A 269 -5.79 9.99 -0.52
N ASN A 270 -6.88 9.81 0.24
CA ASN A 270 -7.41 8.48 0.63
C ASN A 270 -8.18 7.78 -0.51
N ASN A 271 -7.66 7.85 -1.73
CA ASN A 271 -8.23 7.24 -2.92
C ASN A 271 -7.29 6.15 -3.44
N PHE A 272 -7.82 4.97 -3.76
CA PHE A 272 -7.02 3.88 -4.33
C PHE A 272 -7.85 3.07 -5.31
N THR A 273 -7.17 2.37 -6.21
CA THR A 273 -7.82 1.51 -7.22
C THR A 273 -7.62 0.05 -6.87
N MET A 274 -8.72 -0.70 -6.84
CA MET A 274 -8.73 -2.16 -6.66
C MET A 274 -9.62 -2.75 -7.75
N ASP A 275 -9.12 -3.77 -8.47
CA ASP A 275 -9.84 -4.44 -9.56
C ASP A 275 -10.43 -3.51 -10.64
N GLY A 276 -9.79 -2.35 -10.85
CA GLY A 276 -10.23 -1.34 -11.83
C GLY A 276 -11.32 -0.41 -11.33
N GLU A 277 -11.73 -0.52 -10.07
CA GLU A 277 -12.69 0.36 -9.42
C GLU A 277 -11.98 1.35 -8.48
N LEU A 278 -12.38 2.62 -8.56
CA LEU A 278 -11.92 3.66 -7.63
C LEU A 278 -12.65 3.50 -6.30
N HIS A 279 -11.89 3.29 -5.24
CA HIS A 279 -12.37 3.30 -3.87
C HIS A 279 -11.83 4.53 -3.15
N THR A 280 -12.64 5.07 -2.24
CA THR A 280 -12.29 6.20 -1.40
C THR A 280 -12.59 5.83 0.03
N GLN A 281 -11.61 6.00 0.93
CA GLN A 281 -11.82 5.91 2.36
C GLN A 281 -12.04 7.31 2.95
N HIS A 282 -13.23 7.58 3.47
CA HIS A 282 -13.64 8.95 3.80
C HIS A 282 -13.30 9.33 5.25
N ALA A 283 -12.11 9.90 5.45
CA ALA A 283 -11.74 10.48 6.73
C ALA A 283 -12.73 11.59 7.16
N GLN A 284 -13.02 11.69 8.45
CA GLN A 284 -13.90 12.71 9.02
C GLN A 284 -13.20 13.46 10.16
N GLU A 285 -13.63 14.69 10.44
CA GLU A 285 -13.16 15.49 11.57
C GLU A 285 -14.31 15.90 12.51
N TYR A 286 -14.03 15.97 13.81
CA TYR A 286 -15.01 16.26 14.86
C TYR A 286 -14.43 17.13 15.98
N GLY A 287 -15.32 17.67 16.82
CA GLY A 287 -14.95 18.45 18.00
C GLY A 287 -14.65 19.92 17.69
N ASP A 288 -13.66 20.49 18.38
CA ASP A 288 -13.25 21.88 18.24
C ASP A 288 -12.39 22.08 16.99
N LEU A 289 -13.04 22.41 15.88
CA LEU A 289 -12.39 22.70 14.60
C LEU A 289 -11.48 23.94 14.61
N THR A 290 -11.53 24.77 15.67
CA THR A 290 -10.58 25.88 15.80
C THR A 290 -9.17 25.38 16.08
N ILE A 291 -9.00 24.17 16.60
CA ILE A 291 -7.71 23.52 16.74
C ILE A 291 -7.11 23.24 15.36
N ALA A 292 -7.88 22.62 14.46
CA ALA A 292 -7.42 22.33 13.10
C ALA A 292 -6.89 23.57 12.37
N LYS A 293 -7.63 24.67 12.49
CA LYS A 293 -7.36 25.93 11.78
C LYS A 293 -6.18 26.72 12.32
N ASN A 294 -5.94 26.65 13.63
CA ASN A 294 -5.01 27.55 14.32
C ASN A 294 -3.75 26.86 14.85
N GLU A 295 -3.70 25.53 14.84
CA GLU A 295 -2.57 24.77 15.38
C GLU A 295 -1.82 24.02 14.27
N HIS A 296 -0.53 23.83 14.51
CA HIS A 296 0.39 23.07 13.66
C HIS A 296 0.55 21.65 14.18
N VAL A 297 0.76 20.72 13.25
CA VAL A 297 0.98 19.29 13.54
C VAL A 297 2.14 19.10 14.52
N GLY A 298 3.21 19.89 14.36
CA GLY A 298 4.39 19.79 15.22
C GLY A 298 4.15 20.10 16.71
N GLN A 299 3.06 20.80 17.04
CA GLN A 299 2.71 21.03 18.44
C GLN A 299 2.13 19.79 19.13
N TYR A 300 1.76 18.76 18.35
CA TYR A 300 1.22 17.48 18.84
C TYR A 300 2.16 16.30 18.56
N MET A 301 2.93 16.36 17.48
CA MET A 301 3.83 15.27 17.06
C MET A 301 5.33 15.61 17.20
N GLY A 302 5.67 16.84 17.60
CA GLY A 302 7.04 17.32 17.79
C GLY A 302 7.47 18.38 16.76
N ASP A 303 8.34 19.30 17.17
CA ASP A 303 8.75 20.48 16.38
C ASP A 303 10.20 20.41 15.89
N LYS A 304 10.93 19.34 16.22
CA LYS A 304 12.31 19.15 15.80
C LYS A 304 12.37 18.87 14.31
N LYS A 305 13.10 19.72 13.59
CA LYS A 305 13.36 19.53 12.15
C LYS A 305 14.28 18.35 11.93
N ILE A 306 13.90 17.47 11.01
CA ILE A 306 14.72 16.34 10.56
C ILE A 306 15.60 16.84 9.40
N ILE A 307 16.87 17.16 9.71
CA ILE A 307 17.81 17.81 8.76
C ILE A 307 18.59 16.80 7.90
N ASN A 308 18.62 15.51 8.28
CA ASN A 308 19.40 14.47 7.58
C ASN A 308 18.76 13.07 7.78
N SER A 309 17.61 12.78 7.19
CA SER A 309 17.15 11.39 7.04
C SER A 309 17.38 10.93 5.60
N VAL A 310 17.77 9.66 5.44
CA VAL A 310 17.91 9.01 4.13
C VAL A 310 16.54 9.05 3.44
N ASN A 311 16.50 9.46 2.18
CA ASN A 311 15.27 9.52 1.40
C ASN A 311 14.77 8.10 1.13
N THR A 312 13.95 7.53 2.02
CA THR A 312 13.24 6.28 1.75
C THR A 312 11.90 6.61 1.14
N VAL A 313 11.75 6.20 -0.10
CA VAL A 313 10.56 6.46 -0.91
C VAL A 313 9.51 5.47 -0.46
N GLN A 314 8.33 6.02 -0.17
CA GLN A 314 7.17 5.27 0.25
C GLN A 314 6.62 4.54 -0.99
N PRO A 315 6.62 3.20 -1.05
CA PRO A 315 6.03 2.51 -2.19
C PRO A 315 4.54 2.83 -2.27
N GLU A 316 4.02 2.97 -3.48
CA GLU A 316 2.59 3.18 -3.69
C GLU A 316 1.79 2.06 -3.01
N PRO A 317 0.70 2.37 -2.30
CA PRO A 317 -0.04 1.36 -1.58
C PRO A 317 -0.71 0.39 -2.56
N THR A 318 -0.47 -0.90 -2.37
CA THR A 318 -0.96 -1.98 -3.23
C THR A 318 -1.56 -3.12 -2.42
N GLY A 319 -2.29 -4.01 -3.10
CA GLY A 319 -2.86 -5.19 -2.46
C GLY A 319 -3.86 -4.82 -1.37
N PHE A 320 -4.90 -4.08 -1.73
CA PHE A 320 -5.92 -3.65 -0.77
C PHE A 320 -6.87 -4.78 -0.39
N SER A 321 -7.47 -4.68 0.79
CA SER A 321 -8.59 -5.51 1.21
C SER A 321 -9.43 -4.79 2.24
N LEU A 322 -10.74 -5.01 2.21
CA LEU A 322 -11.59 -4.67 3.35
C LEU A 322 -11.02 -5.33 4.61
N SER A 323 -10.97 -4.58 5.71
CA SER A 323 -10.37 -5.07 6.96
C SER A 323 -11.04 -6.36 7.45
N ARG A 324 -12.34 -6.50 7.21
CA ARG A 324 -13.14 -7.70 7.52
C ARG A 324 -12.75 -8.94 6.72
N ASP A 325 -12.30 -8.76 5.49
CA ASP A 325 -12.00 -9.84 4.56
C ASP A 325 -10.52 -10.20 4.49
N ALA A 326 -9.68 -9.42 5.17
CA ALA A 326 -8.23 -9.58 5.17
C ALA A 326 -7.78 -11.02 5.50
N ALA A 327 -8.35 -11.65 6.54
CA ALA A 327 -7.99 -13.03 6.91
C ALA A 327 -8.30 -14.05 5.80
N ILE A 328 -9.47 -13.94 5.15
CA ILE A 328 -9.85 -14.80 4.03
C ILE A 328 -8.92 -14.56 2.85
N ASN A 329 -8.63 -13.29 2.54
CA ASN A 329 -7.79 -12.93 1.42
C ASN A 329 -6.33 -13.38 1.63
N ILE A 330 -5.80 -13.31 2.85
CA ILE A 330 -4.50 -13.90 3.20
C ILE A 330 -4.47 -15.40 2.87
N VAL A 331 -5.47 -16.16 3.35
CA VAL A 331 -5.48 -17.62 3.13
C VAL A 331 -5.66 -17.97 1.66
N LYS A 332 -6.51 -17.24 0.91
CA LYS A 332 -6.62 -17.41 -0.55
C LYS A 332 -5.27 -17.23 -1.24
N HIS A 333 -4.52 -16.20 -0.88
CA HIS A 333 -3.20 -15.98 -1.45
C HIS A 333 -2.19 -17.05 -1.02
N LYS A 334 -2.26 -17.58 0.21
CA LYS A 334 -1.45 -18.74 0.62
C LYS A 334 -1.75 -19.99 -0.22
N ILE A 335 -3.02 -20.24 -0.55
CA ILE A 335 -3.45 -21.34 -1.44
C ILE A 335 -2.90 -21.15 -2.86
N GLU A 336 -2.93 -19.92 -3.36
CA GLU A 336 -2.41 -19.56 -4.68
C GLU A 336 -0.89 -19.65 -4.74
N ALA A 337 -0.19 -19.29 -3.67
CA ALA A 337 1.27 -19.24 -3.61
C ALA A 337 1.95 -20.59 -3.32
N THR A 338 1.23 -21.56 -2.74
CA THR A 338 1.81 -22.88 -2.39
C THR A 338 1.63 -23.91 -3.50
N ASP A 339 2.74 -24.54 -3.86
CA ASP A 339 2.78 -25.72 -4.73
C ASP A 339 2.77 -27.04 -3.94
N ASP A 340 3.03 -26.97 -2.63
CA ASP A 340 2.96 -28.13 -1.73
C ASP A 340 1.51 -28.52 -1.51
N ALA A 341 1.16 -29.75 -1.88
CA ALA A 341 -0.20 -30.26 -1.84
C ALA A 341 -0.74 -30.40 -0.40
N GLU A 342 0.10 -30.75 0.57
CA GLU A 342 -0.32 -30.88 1.97
C GLU A 342 -0.59 -29.51 2.58
N MET A 343 0.29 -28.53 2.35
CA MET A 343 0.08 -27.15 2.78
C MET A 343 -1.12 -26.52 2.07
N LYS A 344 -1.30 -26.78 0.77
CA LYS A 344 -2.45 -26.28 0.02
C LYS A 344 -3.76 -26.79 0.59
N GLN A 345 -3.82 -28.09 0.90
CA GLN A 345 -4.99 -28.69 1.53
C GLN A 345 -5.24 -28.10 2.92
N ALA A 346 -4.19 -27.91 3.72
CA ALA A 346 -4.31 -27.27 5.03
C ALA A 346 -4.86 -25.84 4.93
N TYR A 347 -4.41 -25.04 3.96
CA TYR A 347 -4.94 -23.69 3.74
C TYR A 347 -6.38 -23.70 3.19
N ILE A 348 -6.75 -24.67 2.35
CA ILE A 348 -8.15 -24.84 1.91
C ILE A 348 -9.04 -25.15 3.12
N GLU A 349 -8.60 -26.02 4.04
CA GLU A 349 -9.31 -26.32 5.28
C GLU A 349 -9.43 -25.09 6.19
N GLU A 350 -8.35 -24.30 6.29
CA GLU A 350 -8.35 -23.02 7.02
C GLU A 350 -9.37 -22.04 6.42
N LEU A 351 -9.41 -21.89 5.09
CA LEU A 351 -10.35 -21.04 4.36
C LEU A 351 -11.80 -21.50 4.56
N MET A 352 -12.06 -22.81 4.43
CA MET A 352 -13.38 -23.38 4.69
C MET A 352 -13.79 -23.16 6.15
N GLY A 353 -12.86 -23.22 7.09
CA GLY A 353 -13.08 -22.88 8.49
C GLY A 353 -13.53 -21.43 8.67
N TYR A 354 -12.87 -20.46 8.02
CA TYR A 354 -13.30 -19.06 8.06
C TYR A 354 -14.70 -18.88 7.48
N LEU A 355 -14.97 -19.43 6.29
CA LEU A 355 -16.26 -19.30 5.62
C LEU A 355 -17.41 -19.95 6.41
N SER A 356 -17.18 -21.15 6.95
CA SER A 356 -18.17 -21.86 7.76
C SER A 356 -18.48 -21.11 9.06
N ARG A 357 -17.48 -20.55 9.75
CA ARG A 357 -17.71 -19.72 10.95
C ARG A 357 -18.55 -18.48 10.64
N ARG A 358 -18.35 -17.85 9.48
CA ARG A 358 -19.19 -16.72 9.04
C ARG A 358 -20.66 -17.15 8.84
N GLU A 359 -20.88 -18.24 8.12
CA GLU A 359 -22.22 -18.77 7.87
C GLU A 359 -22.95 -19.18 9.15
N VAL A 360 -22.25 -19.85 10.07
CA VAL A 360 -22.80 -20.23 11.39
C VAL A 360 -23.19 -19.00 12.19
N LEU A 361 -22.33 -17.97 12.21
CA LEU A 361 -22.62 -16.73 12.90
C LEU A 361 -23.86 -16.03 12.33
N ASP A 362 -23.96 -15.94 11.00
CA ASP A 362 -25.10 -15.33 10.32
C ASP A 362 -26.41 -16.03 10.69
N LYS A 363 -26.42 -17.37 10.62
CA LYS A 363 -27.59 -18.19 10.98
C LYS A 363 -27.98 -18.03 12.45
N GLN A 364 -27.02 -17.96 13.36
CA GLN A 364 -27.33 -17.80 14.78
C GLN A 364 -27.88 -16.42 15.11
N ILE A 365 -27.36 -15.36 14.49
CA ILE A 365 -27.93 -14.02 14.63
C ILE A 365 -29.36 -13.98 14.08
N GLU A 366 -29.59 -14.58 12.91
CA GLU A 366 -30.94 -14.70 12.34
C GLU A 366 -31.88 -15.51 13.25
N GLU A 367 -31.44 -16.66 13.78
CA GLU A 367 -32.22 -17.46 14.73
C GLU A 367 -32.57 -16.66 15.98
N TYR A 368 -31.60 -15.94 16.54
CA TYR A 368 -31.85 -15.08 17.70
C TYR A 368 -32.88 -13.99 17.41
N VAL A 369 -32.72 -13.26 16.30
CA VAL A 369 -33.67 -12.21 15.88
C VAL A 369 -35.06 -12.79 15.70
N ASN A 370 -35.21 -13.97 15.11
CA ASN A 370 -36.50 -14.63 14.93
C ASN A 370 -37.17 -15.07 16.25
N THR A 371 -36.43 -15.13 17.37
CA THR A 371 -37.01 -15.41 18.69
C THR A 371 -37.62 -14.17 19.36
N LEU A 372 -37.29 -12.97 18.87
CA LEU A 372 -37.72 -11.72 19.47
C LEU A 372 -39.15 -11.36 19.01
N PRO A 373 -40.09 -11.08 19.93
CA PRO A 373 -41.46 -10.77 19.56
C PRO A 373 -41.61 -9.33 19.10
N GLY A 374 -42.57 -9.08 18.21
CA GLY A 374 -43.01 -7.73 17.85
C GLY A 374 -42.05 -6.95 16.94
N ILE A 375 -41.10 -7.63 16.31
CA ILE A 375 -40.17 -7.05 15.33
C ILE A 375 -40.35 -7.69 13.95
N GLU A 376 -39.91 -6.97 12.92
CA GLU A 376 -39.75 -7.51 11.58
C GLU A 376 -38.29 -7.93 11.38
N ALA A 377 -38.04 -9.25 11.34
CA ALA A 377 -36.67 -9.78 11.32
C ALA A 377 -35.82 -9.23 10.15
N ASN A 378 -36.42 -9.10 8.97
CA ASN A 378 -35.74 -8.57 7.79
C ASN A 378 -35.27 -7.12 7.99
N VAL A 379 -36.08 -6.28 8.65
CA VAL A 379 -35.72 -4.90 9.00
C VAL A 379 -34.57 -4.89 9.98
N VAL A 380 -34.67 -5.71 11.04
CA VAL A 380 -33.65 -5.78 12.09
C VAL A 380 -32.30 -6.30 11.56
N LEU A 381 -32.31 -7.23 10.61
CA LEU A 381 -31.08 -7.81 10.06
C LEU A 381 -30.38 -6.90 9.04
N ASN A 382 -31.10 -6.06 8.30
CA ASN A 382 -30.57 -5.38 7.11
C ASN A 382 -30.52 -3.85 7.20
N GLU A 383 -31.44 -3.22 7.94
CA GLU A 383 -31.45 -1.75 8.04
C GLU A 383 -30.24 -1.24 8.85
N LYS A 384 -29.91 0.05 8.71
CA LYS A 384 -28.89 0.71 9.53
C LYS A 384 -29.52 1.89 10.25
N LEU A 385 -30.12 1.64 11.42
CA LEU A 385 -30.77 2.69 12.21
C LEU A 385 -29.76 3.56 12.96
N GLU A 386 -30.22 4.76 13.34
CA GLU A 386 -29.49 5.66 14.24
C GLU A 386 -29.60 5.16 15.68
N LEU A 387 -28.46 5.08 16.39
CA LEU A 387 -28.41 4.60 17.78
C LEU A 387 -28.81 5.71 18.77
N ASN A 388 -29.97 5.56 19.41
CA ASN A 388 -30.45 6.41 20.50
C ASN A 388 -30.37 5.69 21.85
N ASN A 389 -30.70 4.41 21.90
CA ASN A 389 -30.73 3.59 23.10
C ASN A 389 -29.38 2.91 23.38
N ARG A 390 -28.37 3.73 23.70
CA ARG A 390 -27.00 3.27 23.99
C ARG A 390 -26.90 2.33 25.19
N GLU A 391 -27.79 2.45 26.18
CA GLU A 391 -27.77 1.55 27.34
C GLU A 391 -28.18 0.12 26.97
N CYS A 392 -29.17 -0.05 26.09
CA CYS A 392 -29.49 -1.35 25.51
C CYS A 392 -28.31 -1.87 24.68
N TYR A 393 -27.75 -1.02 23.81
CA TYR A 393 -26.71 -1.42 22.87
C TYR A 393 -25.44 -1.91 23.59
N ILE A 394 -24.94 -1.15 24.57
CA ILE A 394 -23.79 -1.52 25.40
C ILE A 394 -24.03 -2.90 26.03
N LYS A 395 -25.20 -3.12 26.65
CA LYS A 395 -25.52 -4.41 27.29
C LYS A 395 -25.56 -5.57 26.30
N LEU A 396 -26.13 -5.37 25.11
CA LEU A 396 -26.17 -6.41 24.08
C LEU A 396 -24.77 -6.74 23.55
N VAL A 397 -23.97 -5.73 23.24
CA VAL A 397 -22.59 -5.90 22.76
C VAL A 397 -21.74 -6.61 23.80
N ASP A 398 -21.76 -6.15 25.06
CA ASP A 398 -20.97 -6.75 26.14
C ASP A 398 -21.42 -8.19 26.42
N THR A 399 -22.73 -8.44 26.45
CA THR A 399 -23.26 -9.80 26.63
C THR A 399 -22.85 -10.70 25.47
N PHE A 400 -22.89 -10.19 24.23
CA PHE A 400 -22.48 -10.94 23.05
C PHE A 400 -20.99 -11.26 23.07
N TYR A 401 -20.16 -10.29 23.43
CA TYR A 401 -18.72 -10.47 23.62
C TYR A 401 -18.41 -11.55 24.66
N ASP A 402 -19.02 -11.44 25.85
CA ASP A 402 -18.71 -12.31 26.98
C ASP A 402 -19.30 -13.73 26.85
N LYS A 403 -20.45 -13.88 26.20
CA LYS A 403 -21.24 -15.13 26.24
C LYS A 403 -21.32 -15.85 24.92
N CYS A 404 -21.32 -15.13 23.80
CA CYS A 404 -21.50 -15.72 22.47
C CYS A 404 -20.14 -15.86 21.76
N TYR A 405 -19.48 -14.74 21.47
CA TYR A 405 -18.27 -14.70 20.66
C TYR A 405 -17.33 -13.63 21.18
N ASN A 406 -16.06 -13.96 21.41
CA ASN A 406 -15.03 -12.93 21.56
C ASN A 406 -14.93 -12.16 20.23
N ILE A 407 -15.48 -10.93 20.22
CA ILE A 407 -15.61 -10.11 19.03
C ILE A 407 -14.23 -9.68 18.51
N GLY A 408 -13.25 -9.52 19.41
CA GLY A 408 -11.87 -9.17 19.05
C GLY A 408 -11.15 -10.30 18.32
N GLU A 409 -11.41 -11.56 18.70
CA GLU A 409 -10.87 -12.74 18.01
C GLU A 409 -11.65 -13.10 16.72
N ASN A 410 -12.90 -12.65 16.60
CA ASN A 410 -13.75 -12.89 15.43
C ASN A 410 -14.23 -11.56 14.82
N THR A 411 -13.37 -10.96 14.01
CA THR A 411 -13.59 -9.65 13.39
C THR A 411 -14.82 -9.62 12.46
N TYR A 412 -15.32 -10.76 11.97
CA TYR A 412 -16.57 -10.80 11.19
C TYR A 412 -17.80 -10.54 12.07
N ALA A 413 -17.74 -10.85 13.37
CA ALA A 413 -18.84 -10.61 14.30
C ALA A 413 -19.18 -9.13 14.46
N LEU A 414 -18.19 -8.26 14.25
CA LEU A 414 -18.40 -6.81 14.22
C LEU A 414 -19.35 -6.36 13.10
N ASN A 415 -19.48 -7.11 12.00
CA ASN A 415 -20.49 -6.83 10.96
C ASN A 415 -21.93 -7.02 11.44
N LYS A 416 -22.13 -7.50 12.67
CA LYS A 416 -23.47 -7.76 13.26
C LYS A 416 -23.85 -6.71 14.30
N MET A 417 -22.98 -5.74 14.56
CA MET A 417 -23.25 -4.70 15.55
C MET A 417 -24.45 -3.83 15.17
N HIS A 418 -24.69 -3.56 13.89
CA HIS A 418 -25.88 -2.82 13.45
C HIS A 418 -27.18 -3.55 13.77
N VAL A 419 -27.18 -4.89 13.82
CA VAL A 419 -28.36 -5.68 14.22
C VAL A 419 -28.73 -5.36 15.66
N PHE A 420 -27.76 -5.22 16.55
CA PHE A 420 -28.02 -4.84 17.95
C PHE A 420 -28.50 -3.40 18.09
N VAL A 421 -28.02 -2.48 17.25
CA VAL A 421 -28.62 -1.13 17.15
C VAL A 421 -30.10 -1.25 16.79
N ASN A 422 -30.42 -1.99 15.73
CA ASN A 422 -31.81 -2.12 15.27
C ASN A 422 -32.72 -2.77 16.32
N ILE A 423 -32.22 -3.78 17.04
CA ILE A 423 -32.94 -4.39 18.17
C ILE A 423 -33.21 -3.35 19.26
N CYS A 424 -32.23 -2.52 19.61
CA CYS A 424 -32.35 -1.52 20.67
C CYS A 424 -33.27 -0.34 20.32
N GLU A 425 -33.43 -0.05 19.04
CA GLU A 425 -34.40 0.93 18.52
C GLU A 425 -35.78 0.32 18.24
N SER A 426 -35.98 -0.97 18.58
CA SER A 426 -37.24 -1.68 18.39
C SER A 426 -37.99 -1.89 19.71
N SER A 427 -39.24 -2.37 19.62
CA SER A 427 -40.04 -2.78 20.77
C SER A 427 -39.46 -3.97 21.54
N ALA A 428 -38.48 -4.69 20.99
CA ALA A 428 -37.87 -5.87 21.59
C ALA A 428 -36.61 -5.58 22.44
N ALA A 429 -36.18 -4.32 22.58
CA ALA A 429 -34.95 -3.93 23.27
C ALA A 429 -34.79 -4.58 24.66
N ASP A 430 -35.79 -4.43 25.54
CA ASP A 430 -35.74 -4.99 26.89
C ASP A 430 -35.74 -6.52 26.91
N ILE A 431 -36.48 -7.14 25.98
CA ILE A 431 -36.54 -8.60 25.88
C ILE A 431 -35.18 -9.13 25.44
N ALA A 432 -34.56 -8.49 24.45
CA ALA A 432 -33.28 -8.89 23.93
C ALA A 432 -32.16 -8.79 24.98
N VAL A 433 -32.12 -7.68 25.73
CA VAL A 433 -31.14 -7.50 26.82
C VAL A 433 -31.23 -8.62 27.86
N ASN A 434 -32.44 -9.14 28.11
CA ASN A 434 -32.66 -10.19 29.11
C ASN A 434 -32.55 -11.62 28.55
N SER A 435 -32.64 -11.83 27.24
CA SER A 435 -32.68 -13.16 26.62
C SER A 435 -31.38 -13.56 25.92
N LEU A 436 -30.54 -12.61 25.48
CA LEU A 436 -29.33 -12.90 24.69
C LEU A 436 -28.38 -13.87 25.40
N SER A 437 -28.11 -13.67 26.70
CA SER A 437 -27.22 -14.57 27.45
C SER A 437 -27.73 -16.03 27.42
N GLN A 438 -29.04 -16.24 27.59
CA GLN A 438 -29.62 -17.58 27.55
C GLN A 438 -29.61 -18.18 26.15
N PHE A 439 -29.71 -17.34 25.12
CA PHE A 439 -29.51 -17.78 23.74
C PHE A 439 -28.06 -18.23 23.52
N CYS A 440 -27.08 -17.43 23.93
CA CYS A 440 -25.66 -17.76 23.84
C CYS A 440 -25.32 -19.08 24.55
N ASP A 441 -25.89 -19.33 25.73
CA ASP A 441 -25.66 -20.57 26.50
C ASP A 441 -26.16 -21.84 25.77
N ARG A 442 -27.07 -21.71 24.80
CA ARG A 442 -27.60 -22.82 23.99
C ARG A 442 -26.83 -23.05 22.69
N LEU A 443 -25.93 -22.14 22.32
CA LEU A 443 -25.12 -22.29 21.12
C LEU A 443 -24.15 -23.46 21.30
N VAL A 444 -24.15 -24.39 20.34
CA VAL A 444 -23.18 -25.48 20.30
C VAL A 444 -21.80 -24.85 20.08
N LYS A 445 -20.89 -25.04 21.04
CA LYS A 445 -19.54 -24.49 20.93
C LYS A 445 -18.80 -25.19 19.77
N PRO A 446 -18.04 -24.47 18.93
CA PRO A 446 -17.41 -25.02 17.71
C PRO A 446 -16.45 -26.20 17.92
N SER A 447 -16.12 -26.58 19.15
CA SER A 447 -15.28 -27.75 19.44
C SER A 447 -15.94 -29.10 19.14
N GLU A 448 -17.21 -29.16 18.72
CA GLU A 448 -17.98 -30.42 18.56
C GLU A 448 -18.54 -30.70 17.15
N LEU A 449 -18.17 -29.93 16.11
CA LEU A 449 -18.63 -30.17 14.74
C LEU A 449 -17.46 -30.48 13.79
N LEU A 450 -17.16 -31.78 13.64
CA LEU A 450 -16.44 -32.31 12.49
C LEU A 450 -17.24 -33.48 11.90
N VAL A 451 -16.99 -33.74 10.61
CA VAL A 451 -17.39 -34.89 9.78
C VAL A 451 -18.57 -34.67 8.80
N ILE A 452 -18.24 -35.03 7.54
CA ILE A 452 -19.05 -35.37 6.34
C ILE A 452 -19.20 -34.16 5.36
N ALA A 453 -18.71 -34.15 4.11
CA ALA A 453 -18.40 -35.22 3.15
C ALA A 453 -17.36 -34.75 2.10
N VAL A 454 -16.47 -35.65 1.64
CA VAL A 454 -15.85 -35.56 0.30
C VAL A 454 -15.81 -36.97 -0.30
N ASN A 455 -16.36 -37.13 -1.50
CA ASN A 455 -16.10 -38.28 -2.36
C ASN A 455 -15.24 -37.83 -3.55
N ALA A 456 -14.28 -38.71 -3.86
CA ALA A 456 -13.10 -38.52 -4.70
C ALA A 456 -13.36 -38.27 -6.19
N VAL A 457 -12.44 -37.54 -6.82
CA VAL A 457 -12.10 -37.63 -8.25
C VAL A 457 -10.57 -37.56 -8.37
N PRO A 458 -9.89 -38.50 -9.03
CA PRO A 458 -8.45 -38.44 -9.27
C PRO A 458 -8.15 -37.77 -10.62
N ILE A 459 -7.11 -36.93 -10.71
CA ILE A 459 -6.54 -36.50 -11.98
C ILE A 459 -5.00 -36.54 -11.90
N ASP A 460 -4.43 -37.00 -13.00
CA ASP A 460 -3.10 -37.52 -13.34
C ASP A 460 -1.85 -36.74 -12.91
N GLU A 461 -0.78 -37.53 -12.70
CA GLU A 461 0.63 -37.13 -12.60
C GLU A 461 1.25 -36.79 -13.97
N HIS A 462 2.38 -36.06 -13.89
CA HIS A 462 3.44 -35.80 -14.90
C HIS A 462 3.42 -34.36 -15.47
N LEU A 463 4.52 -33.60 -15.48
CA LEU A 463 5.92 -33.95 -15.72
C LEU A 463 6.90 -33.09 -14.89
N ASN A 464 7.94 -33.74 -14.35
CA ASN A 464 9.21 -33.14 -13.95
C ASN A 464 9.92 -32.55 -15.17
N ASP A 465 10.58 -31.40 -15.03
CA ASP A 465 11.58 -30.98 -16.02
C ASP A 465 12.93 -30.62 -15.39
N ASN A 466 13.97 -31.01 -16.12
CA ASN A 466 15.37 -31.08 -15.70
C ASN A 466 16.01 -29.69 -15.47
N GLU A 467 16.93 -29.63 -14.50
CA GLU A 467 17.83 -28.51 -14.20
C GLU A 467 18.53 -27.98 -15.48
N PHE A 468 18.32 -26.70 -15.84
CA PHE A 468 18.92 -26.03 -17.00
C PHE A 468 20.46 -25.98 -16.87
N LYS A 469 21.20 -26.46 -17.88
CA LYS A 469 22.67 -26.58 -17.87
C LYS A 469 23.41 -25.65 -18.84
N GLY A 470 22.73 -24.67 -19.43
CA GLY A 470 23.31 -23.70 -20.38
C GLY A 470 23.72 -22.38 -19.74
N THR A 471 24.27 -21.47 -20.54
CA THR A 471 24.54 -20.07 -20.15
C THR A 471 23.34 -19.19 -20.48
N LYS A 472 22.99 -18.26 -19.58
CA LYS A 472 22.00 -17.20 -19.87
C LYS A 472 22.74 -15.96 -20.34
N TRP A 473 22.41 -15.46 -21.53
CA TRP A 473 22.96 -14.25 -22.13
C TRP A 473 21.90 -13.17 -22.24
N VAL A 474 22.30 -11.92 -22.02
CA VAL A 474 21.41 -10.76 -22.09
C VAL A 474 21.99 -9.70 -23.04
N VAL A 475 21.15 -9.14 -23.91
CA VAL A 475 21.49 -7.98 -24.73
C VAL A 475 20.45 -6.87 -24.48
N LEU A 476 20.91 -5.73 -23.95
CA LEU A 476 20.05 -4.59 -23.64
C LEU A 476 20.39 -3.41 -24.56
N VAL A 477 19.37 -2.77 -25.14
CA VAL A 477 19.57 -1.72 -26.15
C VAL A 477 18.66 -0.52 -25.91
N ALA A 478 19.28 0.61 -25.58
CA ALA A 478 18.67 1.94 -25.70
C ALA A 478 19.15 2.56 -27.01
N GLY A 479 18.25 2.77 -27.97
CA GLY A 479 18.62 3.33 -29.27
C GLY A 479 18.60 4.86 -29.34
N ALA A 480 17.78 5.53 -28.50
CA ALA A 480 17.50 6.97 -28.57
C ALA A 480 18.49 7.82 -27.74
N PRO A 481 19.16 8.82 -28.33
CA PRO A 481 20.02 9.76 -27.62
C PRO A 481 19.28 11.02 -27.14
N GLY A 482 19.82 11.66 -26.11
CA GLY A 482 19.45 13.01 -25.69
C GLY A 482 18.38 13.09 -24.61
N TRP A 483 18.31 14.25 -23.96
CA TRP A 483 17.49 14.47 -22.76
C TRP A 483 15.98 14.30 -22.97
N GLY A 484 15.47 14.57 -24.17
CA GLY A 484 14.05 14.35 -24.49
C GLY A 484 13.65 12.88 -24.58
N ASP A 485 14.63 11.99 -24.76
CA ASP A 485 14.47 10.54 -24.78
C ASP A 485 15.14 9.89 -23.57
N TYR A 486 15.16 10.60 -22.45
CA TYR A 486 15.63 10.12 -21.16
C TYR A 486 15.05 8.73 -20.82
N ALA A 487 13.73 8.58 -20.93
CA ALA A 487 12.99 7.33 -20.70
C ALA A 487 13.58 6.10 -21.42
N SER A 488 14.16 6.28 -22.61
CA SER A 488 14.71 5.19 -23.41
C SER A 488 15.98 4.61 -22.80
N GLN A 489 16.82 5.48 -22.23
CA GLN A 489 18.06 5.06 -21.59
C GLN A 489 17.82 4.62 -20.15
N SER A 490 17.01 5.34 -19.37
CA SER A 490 16.69 4.99 -17.98
C SER A 490 16.04 3.60 -17.85
N SER A 491 15.08 3.26 -18.71
CA SER A 491 14.41 1.95 -18.68
C SER A 491 15.37 0.79 -19.00
N VAL A 492 16.36 1.02 -19.88
CA VAL A 492 17.39 0.04 -20.21
C VAL A 492 18.41 -0.11 -19.08
N TYR A 493 18.69 0.98 -18.37
CA TYR A 493 19.52 0.95 -17.16
C TYR A 493 18.81 0.19 -16.04
N HIS A 494 17.50 0.38 -15.88
CA HIS A 494 16.70 -0.39 -14.93
C HIS A 494 16.68 -1.88 -15.29
N ALA A 495 16.48 -2.22 -16.57
CA ALA A 495 16.63 -3.59 -17.04
C ALA A 495 17.99 -4.21 -16.72
N TYR A 496 19.08 -3.43 -16.82
CA TYR A 496 20.41 -3.88 -16.39
C TYR A 496 20.44 -4.24 -14.90
N GLN A 497 19.88 -3.37 -14.04
CA GLN A 497 19.82 -3.64 -12.60
C GLN A 497 19.05 -4.93 -12.30
N VAL A 498 17.88 -5.12 -12.94
CA VAL A 498 17.04 -6.31 -12.73
C VAL A 498 17.77 -7.58 -13.15
N VAL A 499 18.40 -7.61 -14.33
CA VAL A 499 19.11 -8.83 -14.78
C VAL A 499 20.36 -9.12 -13.96
N HIS A 500 21.09 -8.08 -13.54
CA HIS A 500 22.29 -8.23 -12.71
C HIS A 500 21.93 -8.73 -11.31
N ALA A 501 20.89 -8.16 -10.69
CA ALA A 501 20.39 -8.59 -9.39
C ALA A 501 19.90 -10.04 -9.39
N ASN A 502 19.37 -10.51 -10.53
CA ASN A 502 18.96 -11.91 -10.74
C ASN A 502 20.11 -12.87 -11.09
N GLY A 503 21.36 -12.45 -10.87
CA GLY A 503 22.53 -13.32 -10.93
C GLY A 503 23.07 -13.58 -12.34
N ILE A 504 22.68 -12.78 -13.34
CA ILE A 504 23.37 -12.77 -14.63
C ILE A 504 24.66 -11.99 -14.47
N PRO A 505 25.83 -12.61 -14.63
CA PRO A 505 27.09 -11.91 -14.41
C PRO A 505 27.36 -10.94 -15.57
N ASP A 506 28.05 -9.84 -15.28
CA ASP A 506 28.29 -8.76 -16.25
C ASP A 506 28.92 -9.27 -17.54
N GLU A 507 29.82 -10.26 -17.53
CA GLU A 507 30.39 -10.86 -18.73
C GLU A 507 29.36 -11.42 -19.73
N ASN A 508 28.16 -11.75 -19.26
CA ASN A 508 27.06 -12.28 -20.07
C ASN A 508 26.00 -11.24 -20.44
N ILE A 509 26.16 -9.98 -20.01
CA ILE A 509 25.26 -8.86 -20.33
C ILE A 509 25.96 -7.92 -21.32
N ILE A 510 25.33 -7.62 -22.46
CA ILE A 510 25.85 -6.67 -23.45
C ILE A 510 24.94 -5.44 -23.51
N VAL A 511 25.46 -4.26 -23.23
CA VAL A 511 24.65 -3.02 -23.20
C VAL A 511 25.02 -2.07 -24.33
N PHE A 512 24.00 -1.66 -25.09
CA PHE A 512 24.05 -0.58 -26.06
C PHE A 512 23.30 0.63 -25.51
N HIS A 513 23.96 1.76 -25.33
CA HIS A 513 23.32 3.00 -24.90
C HIS A 513 24.14 4.23 -25.30
N PRO A 514 23.53 5.34 -25.74
CA PRO A 514 24.27 6.55 -26.09
C PRO A 514 25.17 7.09 -24.98
N ASP A 515 24.78 6.88 -23.71
CA ASP A 515 25.50 7.31 -22.50
C ASP A 515 25.56 8.84 -22.35
N ASP A 516 24.48 9.53 -22.73
CA ASP A 516 24.45 11.00 -22.85
C ASP A 516 23.47 11.72 -21.90
N ILE A 517 22.77 10.98 -21.03
CA ILE A 517 21.83 11.56 -20.06
C ILE A 517 22.42 11.73 -18.65
N ALA A 518 23.29 10.83 -18.18
CA ALA A 518 23.78 10.86 -16.79
C ALA A 518 24.50 12.17 -16.44
N ASN A 519 25.34 12.69 -17.33
CA ASN A 519 26.09 13.94 -17.13
C ASN A 519 25.56 15.09 -18.00
N ASN A 520 24.32 15.00 -18.47
CA ASN A 520 23.71 16.06 -19.27
C ASN A 520 23.59 17.35 -18.43
N SER A 521 23.77 18.52 -19.05
CA SER A 521 23.62 19.80 -18.36
C SER A 521 22.19 20.06 -17.86
N LEU A 522 21.20 19.36 -18.41
CA LEU A 522 19.81 19.40 -17.96
C LEU A 522 19.53 18.43 -16.82
N ASN A 523 20.47 17.54 -16.47
CA ASN A 523 20.29 16.60 -15.37
C ASN A 523 20.39 17.32 -14.02
N PRO A 524 19.31 17.43 -13.24
CA PRO A 524 19.35 18.06 -11.93
C PRO A 524 20.15 17.23 -10.91
N THR A 525 20.41 15.95 -11.19
CA THR A 525 21.19 15.02 -10.35
C THR A 525 22.38 14.43 -11.15
N PRO A 526 23.43 15.23 -11.45
CA PRO A 526 24.53 14.78 -12.31
C PRO A 526 25.16 13.45 -11.84
N GLY A 527 25.29 12.53 -12.78
CA GLY A 527 25.83 11.18 -12.56
C GLY A 527 24.82 10.15 -12.07
N LYS A 528 23.55 10.53 -11.85
CA LYS A 528 22.47 9.62 -11.45
C LYS A 528 21.32 9.66 -12.44
N ILE A 529 20.70 8.52 -12.67
CA ILE A 529 19.50 8.36 -13.51
C ILE A 529 18.47 7.56 -12.74
N ILE A 530 17.20 7.94 -12.81
CA ILE A 530 16.06 7.20 -12.25
C ILE A 530 15.14 6.84 -13.41
N ASP A 531 14.40 5.74 -13.35
CA ASP A 531 13.45 5.36 -14.42
C ASP A 531 11.98 5.55 -14.00
N HIS A 532 11.73 5.75 -12.70
CA HIS A 532 10.41 6.04 -12.14
C HIS A 532 10.53 7.07 -10.99
N PRO A 533 9.43 7.76 -10.62
CA PRO A 533 9.44 8.76 -9.58
C PRO A 533 10.01 8.15 -8.33
N CYS A 534 11.03 8.82 -7.78
CA CYS A 534 11.64 8.39 -6.54
C CYS A 534 12.30 6.99 -6.60
N GLY A 535 12.66 6.52 -7.80
CA GLY A 535 13.47 5.31 -7.96
C GLY A 535 14.93 5.50 -7.54
N ASP A 536 15.61 4.38 -7.34
CA ASP A 536 17.06 4.34 -7.12
C ASP A 536 17.84 4.81 -8.36
N ASP A 537 19.13 5.11 -8.16
CA ASP A 537 20.02 5.37 -9.29
C ASP A 537 20.19 4.10 -10.13
N VAL A 538 19.56 4.02 -11.30
CA VAL A 538 19.66 2.87 -12.19
C VAL A 538 20.92 2.91 -13.07
N TYR A 539 21.68 4.02 -13.10
CA TYR A 539 22.87 4.16 -13.96
C TYR A 539 24.14 3.51 -13.40
N HIS A 540 24.23 3.32 -12.09
CA HIS A 540 25.43 2.79 -11.46
C HIS A 540 25.78 1.39 -11.98
N GLY A 541 27.07 1.12 -12.24
CA GLY A 541 27.53 -0.19 -12.69
C GLY A 541 27.24 -0.55 -14.15
N VAL A 542 26.34 0.17 -14.84
CA VAL A 542 25.94 -0.13 -16.22
C VAL A 542 27.17 -0.21 -17.16
N PRO A 543 27.40 -1.36 -17.84
CA PRO A 543 28.49 -1.53 -18.79
C PRO A 543 28.46 -0.53 -19.95
N LYS A 544 29.64 -0.12 -20.40
CA LYS A 544 29.84 0.79 -21.55
C LYS A 544 30.36 0.02 -22.76
N ASP A 545 29.71 -1.09 -23.12
CA ASP A 545 30.17 -1.97 -24.20
C ASP A 545 30.10 -1.27 -25.57
N TYR A 546 28.96 -0.63 -25.84
CA TYR A 546 28.70 0.13 -27.06
C TYR A 546 28.01 1.46 -26.71
N THR A 547 28.74 2.57 -26.85
CA THR A 547 28.24 3.92 -26.57
C THR A 547 28.45 4.90 -27.72
N GLY A 548 27.72 6.01 -27.70
CA GLY A 548 27.78 7.01 -28.78
C GLY A 548 27.58 6.38 -30.16
N ASN A 549 28.48 6.65 -31.12
CA ASN A 549 28.36 6.17 -32.51
C ASN A 549 28.35 4.64 -32.69
N ASP A 550 28.80 3.89 -31.68
CA ASP A 550 28.81 2.43 -31.69
C ASP A 550 27.40 1.84 -31.54
N VAL A 551 26.43 2.64 -31.07
CA VAL A 551 25.00 2.27 -31.01
C VAL A 551 24.37 2.44 -32.39
N ASN A 552 24.54 1.43 -33.25
CA ASN A 552 24.05 1.43 -34.63
C ASN A 552 23.61 0.03 -35.12
N PRO A 553 22.79 -0.06 -36.18
CA PRO A 553 22.20 -1.31 -36.64
C PRO A 553 23.24 -2.37 -37.04
N THR A 554 24.28 -1.95 -37.77
CA THR A 554 25.35 -2.86 -38.24
C THR A 554 26.09 -3.49 -37.06
N THR A 555 26.38 -2.70 -36.02
CA THR A 555 27.08 -3.18 -34.84
C THR A 555 26.20 -4.14 -34.04
N PHE A 556 24.93 -3.79 -33.84
CA PHE A 556 23.96 -4.67 -33.18
C PHE A 556 23.84 -6.03 -33.89
N ILE A 557 23.64 -6.04 -35.21
CA ILE A 557 23.56 -7.29 -35.99
C ILE A 557 24.86 -8.09 -35.91
N ASN A 558 26.02 -7.42 -35.98
CA ASN A 558 27.32 -8.10 -35.85
C ASN A 558 27.54 -8.69 -34.44
N VAL A 559 27.04 -8.03 -33.40
CA VAL A 559 27.05 -8.55 -32.03
C VAL A 559 26.15 -9.75 -31.90
N LEU A 560 24.90 -9.65 -32.38
CA LEU A 560 23.95 -10.76 -32.41
C LEU A 560 24.53 -11.96 -33.14
N LYS A 561 25.30 -11.74 -34.21
CA LYS A 561 26.00 -12.75 -35.03
C LYS A 561 27.37 -13.21 -34.50
N GLY A 562 27.84 -12.71 -33.36
CA GLY A 562 29.07 -13.21 -32.74
C GLY A 562 30.31 -12.88 -33.56
N SER A 563 30.35 -11.68 -34.13
CA SER A 563 31.39 -11.24 -35.07
C SER A 563 32.80 -11.41 -34.53
N GLN A 564 33.60 -12.24 -35.21
CA GLN A 564 35.02 -12.42 -34.91
C GLN A 564 35.82 -11.14 -35.14
N GLU A 565 35.38 -10.28 -36.06
CA GLU A 565 36.04 -8.99 -36.30
C GLU A 565 35.90 -8.07 -35.06
N LEU A 566 34.70 -7.96 -34.50
CA LEU A 566 34.46 -7.17 -33.28
C LEU A 566 35.21 -7.79 -32.09
N ALA A 567 35.14 -9.10 -31.92
CA ALA A 567 35.85 -9.81 -30.86
C ALA A 567 37.38 -9.60 -30.96
N SER A 568 37.96 -9.63 -32.16
CA SER A 568 39.39 -9.38 -32.38
C SER A 568 39.84 -7.95 -32.02
N LYS A 569 38.89 -7.00 -31.99
CA LYS A 569 39.11 -5.62 -31.55
C LYS A 569 38.86 -5.44 -30.04
N GLY A 570 38.65 -6.53 -29.31
CA GLY A 570 38.34 -6.51 -27.88
C GLY A 570 36.93 -6.04 -27.54
N LYS A 571 36.03 -5.97 -28.53
CA LYS A 571 34.62 -5.62 -28.32
C LYS A 571 33.82 -6.87 -27.92
N LYS A 572 32.90 -6.70 -26.98
CA LYS A 572 32.05 -7.78 -26.47
C LYS A 572 31.00 -8.20 -27.50
N VAL A 573 30.92 -9.48 -27.82
CA VAL A 573 29.93 -10.02 -28.76
C VAL A 573 29.11 -11.10 -28.07
N LEU A 574 27.89 -11.37 -28.56
CA LEU A 574 27.07 -12.45 -28.05
C LEU A 574 27.77 -13.77 -28.38
N ASN A 575 28.33 -14.45 -27.37
CA ASN A 575 29.11 -15.68 -27.55
C ASN A 575 28.35 -16.92 -27.07
N SER A 576 27.06 -16.98 -27.43
CA SER A 576 26.13 -18.03 -27.06
C SER A 576 26.20 -19.26 -27.99
N GLY A 577 25.91 -20.44 -27.43
CA GLY A 577 25.89 -21.73 -28.10
C GLY A 577 24.53 -22.46 -28.07
N PRO A 578 24.47 -23.72 -28.54
CA PRO A 578 23.21 -24.44 -28.77
C PRO A 578 22.38 -24.76 -27.53
N ASN A 579 22.98 -24.71 -26.34
CA ASN A 579 22.31 -24.99 -25.07
C ASN A 579 21.97 -23.73 -24.28
N ASP A 580 22.38 -22.56 -24.78
CA ASP A 580 22.28 -21.29 -24.07
C ASP A 580 20.91 -20.65 -24.27
N HIS A 581 20.47 -19.87 -23.29
CA HIS A 581 19.29 -19.04 -23.40
C HIS A 581 19.72 -17.59 -23.65
N VAL A 582 19.05 -16.91 -24.59
CA VAL A 582 19.34 -15.52 -24.95
C VAL A 582 18.11 -14.67 -24.68
N PHE A 583 18.27 -13.60 -23.90
CA PHE A 583 17.25 -12.56 -23.71
C PHE A 583 17.71 -11.27 -24.37
N ILE A 584 16.85 -10.64 -25.16
CA ILE A 584 17.11 -9.37 -25.82
C ILE A 584 16.02 -8.38 -25.42
N TYR A 585 16.39 -7.23 -24.87
CA TYR A 585 15.48 -6.11 -24.67
C TYR A 585 15.95 -4.92 -25.50
N PHE A 586 15.03 -4.38 -26.29
CA PHE A 586 15.26 -3.25 -27.18
C PHE A 586 14.22 -2.15 -26.96
N LEU A 587 14.69 -0.92 -26.77
CA LEU A 587 13.85 0.27 -26.66
C LEU A 587 14.39 1.40 -27.56
N ASP A 588 13.58 1.83 -28.54
CA ASP A 588 13.77 3.08 -29.30
C ASP A 588 12.42 3.51 -29.94
N HIS A 589 12.45 4.52 -30.80
CA HIS A 589 11.40 4.85 -31.74
C HIS A 589 11.29 3.80 -32.85
N GLY A 590 10.12 3.73 -33.46
CA GLY A 590 9.85 2.84 -34.57
C GLY A 590 8.77 3.38 -35.51
N ALA A 591 8.65 2.71 -36.65
CA ALA A 591 7.58 2.85 -37.62
C ALA A 591 7.43 1.52 -38.37
N ASP A 592 6.49 1.43 -39.31
CA ASP A 592 6.19 0.21 -40.04
C ASP A 592 7.46 -0.41 -40.64
N GLU A 593 7.76 -1.63 -40.19
CA GLU A 593 8.91 -2.46 -40.54
C GLU A 593 10.31 -1.85 -40.26
N ILE A 594 10.41 -0.82 -39.40
CA ILE A 594 11.69 -0.23 -38.97
C ILE A 594 11.74 0.13 -37.48
N ILE A 595 12.92 -0.04 -36.87
CA ILE A 595 13.25 0.54 -35.56
C ILE A 595 14.50 1.41 -35.67
N LEU A 596 14.59 2.46 -34.85
CA LEU A 596 15.70 3.40 -34.92
C LEU A 596 16.91 2.92 -34.10
N PHE A 597 18.07 3.45 -34.47
CA PHE A 597 19.28 3.49 -33.68
C PHE A 597 19.86 4.89 -33.89
N GLN A 598 19.62 5.79 -32.94
CA GLN A 598 19.91 7.22 -33.07
C GLN A 598 19.30 7.85 -34.32
N ARG A 599 20.07 7.92 -35.42
CA ARG A 599 19.66 8.51 -36.72
C ARG A 599 19.65 7.50 -37.87
N LYS A 600 19.90 6.23 -37.57
CA LYS A 600 19.87 5.11 -38.52
C LYS A 600 18.68 4.22 -38.20
N TYR A 601 18.30 3.36 -39.14
CA TYR A 601 17.19 2.42 -38.98
C TYR A 601 17.67 0.99 -39.22
N LEU A 602 17.11 0.06 -38.46
CA LEU A 602 17.18 -1.39 -38.69
C LEU A 602 15.85 -1.84 -39.29
N HIS A 603 15.90 -2.50 -40.45
CA HIS A 603 14.70 -3.06 -41.07
C HIS A 603 14.28 -4.38 -40.40
N ALA A 604 12.96 -4.61 -40.34
CA ALA A 604 12.37 -5.86 -39.86
C ALA A 604 12.97 -7.08 -40.55
N LYS A 605 13.17 -7.00 -41.87
CA LYS A 605 13.80 -8.07 -42.64
C LYS A 605 15.21 -8.40 -42.14
N ASP A 606 16.05 -7.39 -41.93
CA ASP A 606 17.44 -7.59 -41.51
C ASP A 606 17.52 -8.20 -40.11
N LEU A 607 16.62 -7.80 -39.20
CA LEU A 607 16.50 -8.38 -37.87
C LEU A 607 16.11 -9.86 -37.92
N ASN A 608 15.04 -10.20 -38.66
CA ASN A 608 14.57 -11.58 -38.77
C ASN A 608 15.58 -12.46 -39.50
N ASP A 609 16.22 -11.98 -40.57
CA ASP A 609 17.31 -12.69 -41.25
C ASP A 609 18.45 -13.02 -40.27
N ALA A 610 18.79 -12.10 -39.36
CA ALA A 610 19.82 -12.34 -38.35
C ALA A 610 19.39 -13.38 -37.31
N LEU A 611 18.13 -13.36 -36.84
CA LEU A 611 17.59 -14.37 -35.92
C LEU A 611 17.59 -15.78 -36.56
N ILE A 612 17.21 -15.86 -37.84
CA ILE A 612 17.26 -17.09 -38.63
C ILE A 612 18.70 -17.58 -38.77
N GLU A 613 19.64 -16.69 -39.09
CA GLU A 613 21.05 -17.03 -39.20
C GLU A 613 21.64 -17.51 -37.87
N MET A 614 21.26 -16.87 -36.75
CA MET A 614 21.65 -17.33 -35.40
C MET A 614 21.13 -18.74 -35.11
N HIS A 615 19.88 -19.03 -35.45
CA HIS A 615 19.28 -20.36 -35.29
C HIS A 615 20.01 -21.41 -36.16
N GLN A 616 20.23 -21.11 -37.44
CA GLN A 616 20.94 -22.00 -38.38
C GLN A 616 22.36 -22.33 -37.92
N ASN A 617 23.02 -21.36 -37.30
CA ASN A 617 24.36 -21.51 -36.73
C ASN A 617 24.34 -22.03 -35.28
N LYS A 618 23.20 -22.50 -34.77
CA LYS A 618 23.03 -23.09 -33.43
C LYS A 618 23.56 -22.21 -32.30
N ARG A 619 23.24 -20.92 -32.37
CA ARG A 619 23.77 -19.91 -31.45
C ARG A 619 22.90 -19.66 -30.23
N PHE A 620 21.81 -20.38 -30.08
CA PHE A 620 21.01 -20.43 -28.86
C PHE A 620 20.18 -21.71 -28.87
N GLY A 621 19.78 -22.16 -27.68
CA GLY A 621 18.75 -23.18 -27.50
C GLY A 621 17.34 -22.57 -27.52
N LYS A 622 17.16 -21.47 -26.77
CA LYS A 622 15.93 -20.65 -26.74
C LYS A 622 16.27 -19.17 -26.72
N LEU A 623 15.50 -18.34 -27.43
CA LEU A 623 15.68 -16.89 -27.46
C LEU A 623 14.37 -16.18 -27.13
N VAL A 624 14.43 -15.18 -26.27
CA VAL A 624 13.31 -14.28 -25.90
C VAL A 624 13.66 -12.86 -26.32
N PHE A 625 12.74 -12.18 -27.01
CA PHE A 625 12.94 -10.82 -27.53
C PHE A 625 11.83 -9.87 -27.08
N TYR A 626 12.15 -8.88 -26.27
CA TYR A 626 11.24 -7.82 -25.84
C TYR A 626 11.55 -6.56 -26.65
N LEU A 627 10.58 -6.10 -27.42
CA LEU A 627 10.75 -4.96 -28.31
C LEU A 627 9.76 -3.84 -27.99
N GLU A 628 10.29 -2.70 -27.55
CA GLU A 628 9.54 -1.50 -27.24
C GLU A 628 9.81 -0.39 -28.25
N ALA A 629 8.84 -0.16 -29.14
CA ALA A 629 8.85 0.91 -30.12
C ALA A 629 7.43 1.14 -30.68
N CYS A 630 7.19 2.32 -31.25
CA CYS A 630 6.01 2.56 -32.07
C CYS A 630 5.98 1.55 -33.23
N GLU A 631 4.80 0.98 -33.49
CA GLU A 631 4.54 -0.01 -34.55
C GLU A 631 5.43 -1.27 -34.43
N SER A 632 5.98 -1.56 -33.24
CA SER A 632 6.93 -2.66 -32.99
C SER A 632 6.43 -4.04 -33.41
N GLY A 633 5.11 -4.30 -33.38
CA GLY A 633 4.54 -5.53 -33.90
C GLY A 633 4.84 -5.79 -35.39
N SER A 634 5.06 -4.73 -36.19
CA SER A 634 5.44 -4.85 -37.61
C SER A 634 6.79 -5.54 -37.80
N MET A 635 7.65 -5.51 -36.79
CA MET A 635 8.98 -6.12 -36.85
C MET A 635 8.95 -7.65 -36.89
N PHE A 636 7.89 -8.29 -36.41
CA PHE A 636 7.78 -9.76 -36.37
C PHE A 636 6.57 -10.30 -37.15
N ASN A 637 5.55 -9.48 -37.39
CA ASN A 637 4.31 -9.90 -38.04
C ASN A 637 4.55 -10.51 -39.43
N LYS A 638 4.29 -11.81 -39.57
CA LYS A 638 4.54 -12.62 -40.78
C LYS A 638 6.00 -12.75 -41.22
N LEU A 639 6.94 -12.26 -40.41
CA LEU A 639 8.38 -12.31 -40.68
C LEU A 639 9.10 -13.31 -39.78
N LEU A 640 8.70 -13.40 -38.50
CA LEU A 640 9.32 -14.32 -37.55
C LEU A 640 8.86 -15.77 -37.80
N PRO A 641 9.77 -16.71 -38.15
CA PRO A 641 9.41 -18.12 -38.29
C PRO A 641 9.03 -18.74 -36.94
N LYS A 642 8.12 -19.72 -36.95
CA LYS A 642 7.62 -20.38 -35.74
C LYS A 642 8.47 -21.58 -35.29
N ASP A 643 9.44 -21.98 -36.10
CA ASP A 643 10.21 -23.21 -35.93
C ASP A 643 11.68 -22.94 -35.58
N ILE A 644 11.99 -21.73 -35.10
CA ILE A 644 13.37 -21.30 -34.77
C ILE A 644 13.64 -21.08 -33.28
N ASN A 645 12.73 -21.48 -32.38
CA ASN A 645 12.84 -21.32 -30.91
C ASN A 645 13.03 -19.86 -30.47
N VAL A 646 12.34 -18.92 -31.13
CA VAL A 646 12.35 -17.50 -30.79
C VAL A 646 10.96 -17.08 -30.37
N TYR A 647 10.86 -16.60 -29.13
CA TYR A 647 9.67 -15.99 -28.58
C TYR A 647 9.83 -14.47 -28.55
N ALA A 648 8.85 -13.72 -29.06
CA ALA A 648 8.92 -12.26 -29.05
C ALA A 648 7.63 -11.62 -28.50
N ILE A 649 7.79 -10.56 -27.71
CA ILE A 649 6.69 -9.68 -27.33
C ILE A 649 7.03 -8.23 -27.69
N THR A 650 6.01 -7.49 -28.09
CA THR A 650 6.15 -6.11 -28.53
C THR A 650 5.29 -5.18 -27.70
N SER A 651 5.74 -3.94 -27.52
CA SER A 651 5.00 -2.92 -26.77
C SER A 651 3.72 -2.46 -27.48
N SER A 652 3.63 -2.66 -28.79
CA SER A 652 2.50 -2.26 -29.62
C SER A 652 2.22 -3.26 -30.74
N THR A 653 1.00 -3.26 -31.27
CA THR A 653 0.65 -3.95 -32.52
C THR A 653 1.30 -3.26 -33.73
N PRO A 654 1.27 -3.85 -34.95
CA PRO A 654 1.87 -3.25 -36.16
C PRO A 654 1.37 -1.85 -36.54
N THR A 655 0.27 -1.36 -35.95
CA THR A 655 -0.36 -0.08 -36.33
C THR A 655 -0.55 0.87 -35.15
N LYS A 656 -0.02 0.52 -33.97
CA LYS A 656 -0.18 1.28 -32.73
C LYS A 656 1.14 1.86 -32.26
N MET A 657 1.07 2.97 -31.54
CA MET A 657 2.24 3.63 -30.96
C MET A 657 2.60 3.03 -29.59
N SER A 658 3.83 3.25 -29.13
CA SER A 658 4.25 2.98 -27.75
C SER A 658 4.19 4.27 -26.91
N GLY A 659 4.04 4.11 -25.59
CA GLY A 659 3.93 5.21 -24.63
C GLY A 659 5.17 5.37 -23.74
N LYS A 660 5.40 6.60 -23.29
CA LYS A 660 6.32 6.92 -22.18
C LYS A 660 5.53 7.02 -20.87
N MET A 661 6.21 6.86 -19.74
CA MET A 661 5.61 6.87 -18.40
C MET A 661 6.34 7.83 -17.46
N TYR A 662 5.60 8.44 -16.52
CA TYR A 662 6.12 9.38 -15.53
C TYR A 662 6.66 10.70 -16.09
N PRO A 663 5.79 11.63 -16.53
CA PRO A 663 6.18 13.01 -16.78
C PRO A 663 6.67 13.65 -15.48
N ASP A 664 7.94 14.07 -15.44
CA ASP A 664 8.56 14.58 -14.23
C ASP A 664 8.87 16.08 -14.35
N LYS A 665 8.37 16.86 -13.38
CA LYS A 665 8.52 18.32 -13.35
C LYS A 665 9.91 18.78 -12.91
N TYR A 666 10.64 17.96 -12.16
CA TYR A 666 11.98 18.25 -11.67
C TYR A 666 13.04 17.98 -12.75
N TYR A 667 12.91 16.87 -13.48
CA TYR A 667 13.78 16.52 -14.62
C TYR A 667 13.37 17.19 -15.94
N HIS A 668 12.18 17.82 -15.98
CA HIS A 668 11.62 18.45 -17.19
C HIS A 668 11.58 17.53 -18.41
N THR A 669 11.35 16.24 -18.17
CA THR A 669 11.28 15.18 -19.19
C THR A 669 10.40 14.04 -18.68
N THR A 670 10.21 13.01 -19.49
CA THR A 670 9.54 11.78 -19.06
C THR A 670 10.60 10.75 -18.66
N ILE A 671 10.53 10.23 -17.44
CA ILE A 671 11.64 9.49 -16.83
C ILE A 671 11.58 7.98 -17.05
N GLY A 672 10.43 7.40 -17.42
CA GLY A 672 10.28 5.97 -17.68
C GLY A 672 9.55 5.66 -18.98
N SER A 673 9.53 4.37 -19.34
CA SER A 673 8.79 3.87 -20.50
C SER A 673 7.65 2.95 -20.07
N PHE A 674 6.52 3.00 -20.78
CA PHE A 674 5.28 2.40 -20.28
C PHE A 674 5.27 0.87 -20.36
N PHE A 675 5.79 0.27 -21.44
CA PHE A 675 5.92 -1.19 -21.49
C PHE A 675 7.06 -1.66 -20.60
N ALA A 676 8.19 -0.94 -20.58
CA ALA A 676 9.29 -1.18 -19.66
C ALA A 676 8.83 -1.31 -18.21
N HIS A 677 8.06 -0.32 -17.76
CA HIS A 677 7.55 -0.25 -16.40
C HIS A 677 6.86 -1.56 -15.99
N TYR A 678 5.91 -2.06 -16.79
CA TYR A 678 5.15 -3.23 -16.37
C TYR A 678 5.93 -4.54 -16.42
N TRP A 679 6.82 -4.74 -17.40
CA TRP A 679 7.59 -6.00 -17.41
C TRP A 679 8.71 -6.00 -16.37
N LEU A 680 9.35 -4.85 -16.12
CA LEU A 680 10.36 -4.68 -15.06
C LEU A 680 9.73 -4.81 -13.68
N LEU A 681 8.58 -4.14 -13.45
CA LEU A 681 7.83 -4.25 -12.21
C LEU A 681 7.40 -5.69 -11.93
N ASN A 682 6.98 -6.42 -12.97
CA ASN A 682 6.65 -7.83 -12.85
C ASN A 682 7.89 -8.66 -12.48
N ASP A 683 9.03 -8.44 -13.15
CA ASP A 683 10.26 -9.21 -12.92
C ASP A 683 10.90 -8.96 -11.54
N GLU A 684 10.64 -7.79 -10.95
CA GLU A 684 11.05 -7.47 -9.59
C GLU A 684 10.16 -8.11 -8.52
N GLN A 685 8.93 -8.48 -8.87
CA GLN A 685 7.93 -9.02 -7.94
C GLN A 685 7.73 -10.55 -8.07
N ALA A 686 7.89 -11.08 -9.28
CA ALA A 686 7.64 -12.48 -9.59
C ALA A 686 8.83 -13.37 -9.27
N ASP A 687 8.57 -14.62 -8.89
CA ASP A 687 9.61 -15.66 -8.90
C ASP A 687 9.88 -16.08 -10.35
N LEU A 688 10.95 -15.55 -10.93
CA LEU A 688 11.36 -15.83 -12.31
C LEU A 688 11.68 -17.31 -12.59
N ASN A 689 11.80 -18.15 -11.56
CA ASN A 689 11.95 -19.61 -11.73
C ASN A 689 10.61 -20.34 -11.85
N LYS A 690 9.49 -19.68 -11.54
CA LYS A 690 8.13 -20.24 -11.56
C LYS A 690 7.23 -19.57 -12.58
N GLU A 691 7.37 -18.27 -12.77
CA GLU A 691 6.57 -17.55 -13.73
C GLU A 691 6.91 -17.97 -15.17
N THR A 692 5.86 -18.31 -15.92
CA THR A 692 5.99 -18.57 -17.34
C THR A 692 5.98 -17.27 -18.15
N LEU A 693 6.66 -17.26 -19.29
CA LEU A 693 6.62 -16.13 -20.23
C LEU A 693 5.19 -15.79 -20.71
N GLN A 694 4.26 -16.75 -20.64
CA GLN A 694 2.84 -16.51 -20.92
C GLN A 694 2.17 -15.74 -19.79
N GLN A 695 2.39 -16.11 -18.53
CA GLN A 695 1.85 -15.38 -17.37
C GLN A 695 2.37 -13.95 -17.33
N GLN A 696 3.66 -13.75 -17.59
CA GLN A 696 4.24 -12.42 -17.70
C GLN A 696 3.61 -11.63 -18.86
N PHE A 697 3.42 -12.24 -20.04
CA PHE A 697 2.72 -11.58 -21.15
C PHE A 697 1.29 -11.21 -20.78
N ASP A 698 0.54 -12.08 -20.11
CA ASP A 698 -0.84 -11.83 -19.70
C ASP A 698 -0.90 -10.66 -18.70
N TYR A 699 0.07 -10.56 -17.77
CA TYR A 699 0.24 -9.41 -16.88
C TYR A 699 0.46 -8.13 -17.68
N ILE A 700 1.46 -8.11 -18.57
CA ILE A 700 1.79 -6.93 -19.38
C ILE A 700 0.61 -6.55 -20.28
N TYR A 701 -0.05 -7.51 -20.91
CA TYR A 701 -1.18 -7.31 -21.80
C TYR A 701 -2.38 -6.69 -21.06
N LYS A 702 -2.67 -7.15 -19.84
CA LYS A 702 -3.74 -6.61 -19.00
C LYS A 702 -3.51 -5.12 -18.72
N TRP A 703 -2.32 -4.76 -18.26
CA TRP A 703 -2.01 -3.38 -17.90
C TRP A 703 -1.89 -2.47 -19.13
N THR A 704 -1.22 -2.93 -20.18
CA THR A 704 -1.01 -2.10 -21.38
C THR A 704 -2.29 -1.80 -22.16
N ASN A 705 -3.35 -2.61 -22.03
CA ASN A 705 -4.65 -2.39 -22.70
C ASN A 705 -5.72 -1.69 -21.84
N THR A 706 -5.41 -1.24 -20.63
CA THR A 706 -6.40 -0.59 -19.75
C THR A 706 -6.61 0.89 -20.17
N PRO A 707 -7.85 1.33 -20.52
CA PRO A 707 -8.12 2.72 -20.88
C PRO A 707 -7.82 3.70 -19.73
N GLY A 708 -7.19 4.84 -20.03
CA GLY A 708 -6.98 5.94 -19.07
C GLY A 708 -5.63 5.94 -18.35
N GLN A 709 -4.74 4.99 -18.62
CA GLN A 709 -3.39 4.96 -18.01
C GLN A 709 -2.33 5.80 -18.74
N VAL A 710 -2.67 6.38 -19.90
CA VAL A 710 -1.79 7.28 -20.65
C VAL A 710 -2.48 8.63 -20.73
N ASP A 711 -1.75 9.70 -20.41
CA ASP A 711 -2.22 11.08 -20.20
C ASP A 711 -2.75 11.79 -21.48
N ALA A 712 -3.18 11.03 -22.49
CA ALA A 712 -3.77 11.52 -23.72
C ALA A 712 -4.93 10.61 -24.14
N GLU A 713 -6.14 11.18 -24.22
CA GLU A 713 -7.44 10.54 -24.53
C GLU A 713 -7.51 9.70 -25.83
N ASN A 714 -6.41 9.46 -26.55
CA ASN A 714 -6.40 8.73 -27.82
C ASN A 714 -5.24 7.72 -28.02
N PHE A 715 -4.37 7.47 -27.02
CA PHE A 715 -3.34 6.44 -27.16
C PHE A 715 -3.83 5.08 -26.66
N THR A 716 -3.93 4.11 -27.56
CA THR A 716 -4.13 2.69 -27.24
C THR A 716 -2.82 1.97 -27.48
N GLN A 717 -2.01 1.84 -26.42
CA GLN A 717 -0.91 0.89 -26.41
C GLN A 717 -1.50 -0.52 -26.30
N GLN A 718 -0.92 -1.50 -26.99
CA GLN A 718 -1.45 -2.87 -26.99
C GLN A 718 -0.28 -3.83 -27.21
N ALA A 719 0.17 -4.46 -26.12
CA ALA A 719 1.22 -5.46 -26.22
C ALA A 719 0.78 -6.62 -27.13
N GLN A 720 1.71 -7.17 -27.91
CA GLN A 720 1.43 -8.28 -28.81
C GLN A 720 2.51 -9.35 -28.70
N GLN A 721 2.08 -10.61 -28.71
CA GLN A 721 2.92 -11.80 -28.61
C GLN A 721 3.09 -12.45 -29.97
N TYR A 722 4.29 -12.95 -30.25
CA TYR A 722 4.65 -13.67 -31.46
C TYR A 722 5.35 -14.97 -31.07
N ASP A 723 4.79 -16.06 -31.63
CA ASP A 723 5.17 -17.47 -31.52
C ASP A 723 4.19 -18.33 -30.69
N ILE A 724 3.32 -19.06 -31.40
CA ILE A 724 2.61 -20.24 -30.88
C ILE A 724 2.53 -21.26 -32.02
N PRO A 725 3.25 -22.40 -31.92
CA PRO A 725 2.79 -23.66 -32.48
C PRO A 725 1.58 -24.10 -31.65
N LYS A 726 0.40 -24.21 -32.28
CA LYS A 726 -0.71 -24.95 -31.66
C LYS A 726 -0.27 -26.41 -31.60
N ASN A 727 0.14 -26.90 -30.44
CA ASN A 727 0.01 -28.30 -30.03
C ASN A 727 0.10 -28.37 -28.51
#